data_AF-A0AAV7EA90-F1
#
_entry.id   AF-A0AAV7EA90-F1
#
_cell.length_a   1.000
_cell.length_b   1.000
_cell.length_c   1.000
_cell.angle_alpha   90.00
_cell.angle_beta   90.00
_cell.angle_gamma   90.00
#
_symmetry.space_group_name_H-M   'P 1'
#
loop_
_entity.id
_entity.type
_entity.pdbx_description
1 polymer ?
#
loop_
_entity_poly.entity_id
_entity_poly.type
_entity_poly.pdbx_seq_one_letter_code
_entity_poly.pdbx_strand_id
1 'polypeptide(L)'
;MGAAILKLGGVFFFLCFSLLGNGTAAQDVEARALLAWKDSLTSHSLDSWTLSNGSSSSGTCRSWTGIKCDAAGNVVEINLPRSGLDGTLENFNFSAFPNLLRLDLDYNNLVALIPSEIGSLQKITHLDLGSNNFTESMPAEIGNLLELRFLRLYNNSFLGDIPYQLSNLRKLWYLDLAGNYLTSPDPLRFPGLPSVTRLGLNLNSLADFPPFIFNCPKLNNLDMSENLISSSIPSQLWSMNTLQFLNLSFNSFQGSIPDTIRNLSQLRELRLGTNNLTGSIPSEIGNLVLLEILELNENKFMKGPIPSSIGNLTKLQKLDLTNSGLESTIPDELGSCTNLTFLALPNNRLSGSLPLSLSKLTQITELGLSQNSFSGQIDPSLLSNWTRLISLQLQDNELNGTIPPEIGLLGELRYLFLFDNSISGPIPREIGNLRNLISLDLSNNKLNSSIPSTIGSLVSLTNMSLFENELSGIMPEEIGNISTLEYLDWSSNRLEGPLPSTISNLKNLILFYVPSNNLSGTIPGDFSPPFLSNVSFASNNFTGPLPAGICKTGELVYIAANDNKLTGPVPFKNCSRLVRVRLEDNLLDGNISEVFGVYPDLVFMDLSDNRLYGELSPKWAENELLSSFRLSGNLISGSIPAEIGRMKELQMFRIASNRLTGEIPEELFNSSSRLYDLNLSDNLLSGKIPEKIGQATALQSLDLSGNNLSHPIPDELGDCQDLITLKLGNNRLNGSIPLRLGSLTSLQTELDLSRNLLTGSIPSQLASLRLLEKLNLSHNSLSGSLAPLSELRSLGDVDISFNNLSGTLPNTPAFIDASREELQGNPNLCGKQEQGLTVCSVSSSSPNGSKKTNWKVIIAVLVPVAFVAILLSVAVIIVVHRRRSKKPDVENETAGGESSFSIWNFDGRLAFKDLVAATENFDEKYIIGRGGQGCVYRALLPKGEIVAVKRLHRSSDDSFSDLDKKSFESEIRALTEIRHRNIVKFYGFCSMNGNMFLVYDFVEKGSLGSVLYGEEGRNLDWVTRLKIIKGLAYALSYLHHDCTPAIVHRDISRNNVLLDSAYVPRVSDFGTARLLKPSESIWTAPVGAFGYIAPELATNMKVSPKCDVFSFGVLALEVVMGKHPGEVVSSLEREDWDALLVEELDQRLPPPTGSLAQELAFVVKMALQCARPNPRSRPTMHFVSSELLARNSPPLSRPLRAITFRDLMVVA
;
A
#
# COMPACT_ATOMS: atom_id res chain seq x y z
N MET A 1 -66.17 -64.10 -55.83
CA MET A 1 -64.89 -64.87 -55.84
C MET A 1 -64.23 -64.65 -54.50
N GLY A 2 -64.10 -65.74 -53.75
CA GLY A 2 -64.19 -65.80 -52.28
C GLY A 2 -62.91 -65.54 -51.47
N ALA A 3 -62.93 -65.65 -50.13
CA ALA A 3 -64.01 -65.90 -49.13
C ALA A 3 -63.41 -65.77 -47.69
N ALA A 4 -64.13 -65.65 -46.55
CA ALA A 4 -65.20 -64.75 -46.07
C ALA A 4 -65.67 -65.16 -44.61
N ILE A 5 -65.68 -64.20 -43.66
CA ILE A 5 -66.67 -63.91 -42.55
C ILE A 5 -66.92 -64.91 -41.35
N LEU A 6 -67.17 -64.32 -40.14
CA LEU A 6 -68.02 -64.71 -38.95
C LEU A 6 -67.31 -65.17 -37.63
N LYS A 7 -67.43 -64.40 -36.51
CA LYS A 7 -68.31 -64.54 -35.28
C LYS A 7 -67.91 -65.71 -34.33
N LEU A 8 -67.93 -65.66 -32.99
CA LEU A 8 -68.73 -65.05 -31.89
C LEU A 8 -67.80 -64.89 -30.63
N GLY A 9 -68.04 -64.14 -29.55
CA GLY A 9 -69.23 -63.51 -28.96
C GLY A 9 -69.45 -64.00 -27.49
N GLY A 10 -69.70 -63.07 -26.53
CA GLY A 10 -70.18 -63.31 -25.15
C GLY A 10 -69.12 -63.08 -24.05
N VAL A 11 -69.06 -61.99 -23.26
CA VAL A 11 -70.00 -61.28 -22.36
C VAL A 11 -70.53 -62.15 -21.20
N PHE A 12 -70.56 -61.54 -19.99
CA PHE A 12 -71.22 -61.96 -18.73
C PHE A 12 -70.42 -62.98 -17.86
N PHE A 13 -70.28 -62.88 -16.54
CA PHE A 13 -70.82 -61.97 -15.51
C PHE A 13 -70.16 -62.35 -14.17
N PHE A 14 -69.79 -61.35 -13.36
CA PHE A 14 -70.01 -61.23 -11.91
C PHE A 14 -69.32 -59.92 -11.50
N LEU A 15 -69.92 -58.75 -11.80
CA LEU A 15 -70.88 -58.03 -10.95
C LEU A 15 -70.46 -57.96 -9.48
N CYS A 16 -70.08 -56.74 -9.10
CA CYS A 16 -70.53 -56.03 -7.91
C CYS A 16 -70.79 -56.87 -6.68
N PHE A 17 -69.87 -56.80 -5.72
CA PHE A 17 -70.22 -56.48 -4.33
C PHE A 17 -68.95 -56.04 -3.59
N SER A 18 -68.63 -54.75 -3.67
CA SER A 18 -68.07 -53.96 -2.56
C SER A 18 -67.83 -52.51 -2.99
N LEU A 19 -68.92 -51.79 -3.29
CA LEU A 19 -68.96 -50.39 -2.89
C LEU A 19 -69.19 -50.37 -1.38
N LEU A 20 -68.51 -49.43 -0.72
CA LEU A 20 -68.61 -49.02 0.69
C LEU A 20 -67.54 -49.63 1.62
N GLY A 21 -66.45 -48.87 1.75
CA GLY A 21 -65.53 -48.94 2.89
C GLY A 21 -64.06 -49.03 2.49
N ASN A 22 -63.41 -47.90 2.16
CA ASN A 22 -61.96 -47.78 2.39
C ASN A 22 -61.36 -46.35 2.37
N GLY A 23 -62.17 -45.29 2.31
CA GLY A 23 -61.67 -43.91 2.40
C GLY A 23 -60.95 -43.58 3.72
N THR A 24 -61.19 -44.36 4.79
CA THR A 24 -60.54 -44.17 6.10
C THR A 24 -59.17 -44.83 6.21
N ALA A 25 -58.84 -45.83 5.38
CA ALA A 25 -57.59 -46.58 5.48
C ALA A 25 -56.38 -45.87 4.84
N ALA A 26 -56.57 -45.15 3.73
CA ALA A 26 -55.50 -44.41 3.05
C ALA A 26 -55.08 -43.14 3.83
N GLN A 27 -56.05 -42.43 4.42
CA GLN A 27 -55.82 -41.25 5.27
C GLN A 27 -54.98 -41.59 6.52
N ASP A 28 -55.16 -42.80 7.04
CA ASP A 28 -54.42 -43.33 8.20
C ASP A 28 -52.96 -43.67 7.85
N VAL A 29 -52.65 -43.91 6.56
CA VAL A 29 -51.29 -44.17 6.07
C VAL A 29 -50.50 -42.87 5.88
N GLU A 30 -51.08 -41.86 5.22
CA GLU A 30 -50.45 -40.54 5.01
C GLU A 30 -50.12 -39.85 6.34
N ALA A 31 -51.06 -39.85 7.29
CA ALA A 31 -50.87 -39.25 8.60
C ALA A 31 -49.79 -39.95 9.44
N ARG A 32 -49.74 -41.30 9.41
CA ARG A 32 -48.68 -42.06 10.08
C ARG A 32 -47.31 -41.82 9.45
N ALA A 33 -47.23 -41.69 8.13
CA ALA A 33 -45.98 -41.38 7.44
C ALA A 33 -45.42 -40.02 7.84
N LEU A 34 -46.27 -38.99 7.95
CA LEU A 34 -45.88 -37.66 8.42
C LEU A 34 -45.44 -37.67 9.89
N LEU A 35 -46.12 -38.41 10.77
CA LEU A 35 -45.72 -38.56 12.17
C LEU A 35 -44.39 -39.29 12.31
N ALA A 36 -44.18 -40.38 11.55
CA ALA A 36 -42.92 -41.10 11.53
C ALA A 36 -41.76 -40.20 11.09
N TRP A 37 -41.97 -39.33 10.10
CA TRP A 37 -40.96 -38.35 9.72
C TRP A 37 -40.73 -37.30 10.81
N LYS A 38 -41.80 -36.74 11.40
CA LYS A 38 -41.71 -35.82 12.55
C LYS A 38 -40.88 -36.42 13.69
N ASP A 39 -41.13 -37.67 14.05
CA ASP A 39 -40.44 -38.37 15.14
C ASP A 39 -38.95 -38.63 14.81
N SER A 40 -38.57 -38.55 13.53
CA SER A 40 -37.17 -38.64 13.08
C SER A 40 -36.44 -37.29 13.03
N LEU A 41 -37.15 -36.17 13.11
CA LEU A 41 -36.57 -34.82 13.13
C LEU A 41 -36.04 -34.48 14.53
N THR A 42 -34.99 -33.66 14.58
CA THR A 42 -34.44 -33.15 15.85
C THR A 42 -35.20 -31.92 16.35
N SER A 43 -36.00 -31.28 15.50
CA SER A 43 -36.76 -30.08 15.85
C SER A 43 -38.12 -30.38 16.51
N HIS A 44 -38.58 -29.47 17.37
CA HIS A 44 -39.90 -29.53 18.01
C HIS A 44 -40.93 -28.60 17.36
N SER A 45 -40.72 -28.19 16.10
CA SER A 45 -41.52 -27.13 15.48
C SER A 45 -42.88 -27.56 14.92
N LEU A 46 -43.20 -28.86 14.97
CA LEU A 46 -44.43 -29.45 14.45
C LEU A 46 -45.40 -29.86 15.56
N ASP A 47 -45.59 -29.04 16.59
CA ASP A 47 -46.42 -29.33 17.76
C ASP A 47 -47.89 -29.65 17.43
N SER A 48 -48.43 -29.05 16.37
CA SER A 48 -49.81 -29.30 15.92
C SER A 48 -50.03 -30.71 15.37
N TRP A 49 -48.96 -31.42 15.00
CA TRP A 49 -49.03 -32.77 14.44
C TRP A 49 -49.21 -33.81 15.54
N THR A 50 -50.44 -33.99 15.99
CA THR A 50 -50.83 -35.00 16.98
C THR A 50 -52.12 -35.71 16.57
N LEU A 51 -52.28 -36.98 16.99
CA LEU A 51 -53.53 -37.72 16.86
C LEU A 51 -54.33 -37.53 18.17
N SER A 52 -55.48 -36.86 18.12
CA SER A 52 -56.35 -36.74 19.29
C SER A 52 -57.21 -38.00 19.48
N ASN A 53 -57.23 -38.52 20.71
CA ASN A 53 -57.99 -39.72 21.07
C ASN A 53 -59.50 -39.50 20.84
N GLY A 54 -60.02 -40.03 19.73
CA GLY A 54 -61.47 -40.20 19.50
C GLY A 54 -62.07 -39.48 18.29
N SER A 55 -61.32 -38.70 17.50
CA SER A 55 -61.82 -38.16 16.23
C SER A 55 -61.29 -38.94 15.03
N SER A 56 -62.16 -39.25 14.08
CA SER A 56 -61.84 -39.95 12.82
C SER A 56 -60.67 -39.28 12.05
N SER A 57 -60.03 -40.05 11.18
CA SER A 57 -58.96 -39.66 10.22
C SER A 57 -59.27 -38.44 9.33
N SER A 58 -60.48 -37.88 9.45
CA SER A 58 -60.93 -36.62 8.86
C SER A 58 -60.31 -35.35 9.51
N GLY A 59 -59.62 -35.46 10.65
CA GLY A 59 -59.13 -34.31 11.43
C GLY A 59 -57.70 -33.82 11.12
N THR A 60 -56.86 -34.65 10.49
CA THR A 60 -55.44 -34.38 10.16
C THR A 60 -55.28 -33.19 9.21
N CYS A 61 -56.17 -33.08 8.23
CA CYS A 61 -56.13 -32.06 7.18
C CYS A 61 -56.58 -30.64 7.59
N ARG A 62 -57.20 -30.48 8.78
CA ARG A 62 -57.72 -29.18 9.25
C ARG A 62 -57.00 -28.63 10.49
N SER A 63 -56.17 -29.45 11.15
CA SER A 63 -55.54 -29.09 12.43
C SER A 63 -54.01 -28.99 12.35
N TRP A 64 -53.37 -29.68 11.40
CA TRP A 64 -51.92 -29.70 11.28
C TRP A 64 -51.41 -28.51 10.50
N THR A 65 -50.45 -27.80 11.09
CA THR A 65 -49.76 -26.68 10.45
C THR A 65 -49.09 -27.17 9.18
N GLY A 66 -49.27 -26.43 8.08
CA GLY A 66 -48.61 -26.71 6.80
C GLY A 66 -49.19 -27.87 5.99
N ILE A 67 -50.29 -28.50 6.40
CA ILE A 67 -50.91 -29.61 5.66
C ILE A 67 -52.24 -29.19 5.06
N LYS A 68 -52.46 -29.54 3.78
CA LYS A 68 -53.73 -29.33 3.08
C LYS A 68 -54.12 -30.58 2.30
N CYS A 69 -55.42 -30.89 2.32
CA CYS A 69 -55.96 -32.08 1.68
C CYS A 69 -57.07 -31.77 0.65
N ASP A 70 -57.35 -32.74 -0.20
CA ASP A 70 -58.48 -32.70 -1.14
C ASP A 70 -59.83 -32.97 -0.46
N ALA A 71 -60.92 -32.96 -1.25
CA ALA A 71 -62.26 -33.24 -0.76
C ALA A 71 -62.47 -34.68 -0.26
N ALA A 72 -61.59 -35.62 -0.66
CA ALA A 72 -61.56 -36.99 -0.17
C ALA A 72 -60.64 -37.16 1.05
N GLY A 73 -59.99 -36.09 1.51
CA GLY A 73 -59.12 -36.04 2.67
C GLY A 73 -57.69 -36.56 2.45
N ASN A 74 -57.25 -36.72 1.20
CA ASN A 74 -55.86 -37.09 0.90
C ASN A 74 -54.96 -35.84 0.94
N VAL A 75 -53.74 -35.96 1.46
CA VAL A 75 -52.75 -34.86 1.51
C VAL A 75 -52.34 -34.46 0.09
N VAL A 76 -52.57 -33.19 -0.26
CA VAL A 76 -52.22 -32.61 -1.56
C VAL A 76 -51.17 -31.51 -1.47
N GLU A 77 -50.91 -30.96 -0.29
CA GLU A 77 -49.90 -29.94 -0.09
C GLU A 77 -49.27 -30.06 1.31
N ILE A 78 -47.93 -30.04 1.33
CA ILE A 78 -47.08 -29.91 2.52
C ILE A 78 -46.28 -28.62 2.33
N ASN A 79 -46.48 -27.66 3.22
CA ASN A 79 -45.99 -26.29 3.10
C ASN A 79 -45.45 -25.81 4.45
N LEU A 80 -44.15 -25.98 4.65
CA LEU A 80 -43.42 -25.73 5.91
C LEU A 80 -42.16 -24.87 5.70
N PRO A 81 -42.22 -23.73 4.99
CA PRO A 81 -41.06 -22.86 4.86
C PRO A 81 -40.74 -22.21 6.21
N ARG A 82 -39.46 -21.96 6.51
CA ARG A 82 -39.01 -21.26 7.73
C ARG A 82 -39.56 -21.86 9.03
N SER A 83 -39.82 -23.16 9.00
CA SER A 83 -40.45 -23.87 10.12
C SER A 83 -39.41 -24.38 11.12
N GLY A 84 -38.11 -24.14 10.90
CA GLY A 84 -37.04 -24.62 11.77
C GLY A 84 -36.95 -26.13 11.82
N LEU A 85 -37.31 -26.82 10.73
CA LEU A 85 -37.11 -28.26 10.60
C LEU A 85 -35.61 -28.56 10.61
N ASP A 86 -35.21 -29.56 11.38
CA ASP A 86 -33.81 -29.99 11.50
C ASP A 86 -33.77 -31.52 11.48
N GLY A 87 -32.93 -32.10 10.63
CA GLY A 87 -32.89 -33.54 10.34
C GLY A 87 -32.75 -33.87 8.86
N THR A 88 -33.20 -35.05 8.44
CA THR A 88 -33.04 -35.57 7.06
C THR A 88 -34.38 -35.90 6.41
N LEU A 89 -34.36 -36.13 5.09
CA LEU A 89 -35.49 -36.67 4.34
C LEU A 89 -35.50 -38.22 4.26
N GLU A 90 -34.53 -38.90 4.86
CA GLU A 90 -34.35 -40.37 4.73
C GLU A 90 -35.59 -41.15 5.18
N ASN A 91 -36.25 -40.71 6.27
CA ASN A 91 -37.47 -41.32 6.78
C ASN A 91 -38.76 -40.68 6.24
N PHE A 92 -38.66 -39.74 5.29
CA PHE A 92 -39.83 -39.19 4.62
C PHE A 92 -40.33 -40.18 3.56
N ASN A 93 -41.41 -40.91 3.86
CA ASN A 93 -41.97 -41.90 2.94
C ASN A 93 -42.72 -41.23 1.78
N PHE A 94 -42.01 -40.85 0.72
CA PHE A 94 -42.57 -40.21 -0.48
C PHE A 94 -43.72 -41.02 -1.12
N SER A 95 -43.62 -42.35 -1.13
CA SER A 95 -44.64 -43.23 -1.73
C SER A 95 -45.98 -43.22 -0.99
N ALA A 96 -46.02 -42.74 0.26
CA ALA A 96 -47.26 -42.57 1.00
C ALA A 96 -48.15 -41.43 0.45
N PHE A 97 -47.61 -40.51 -0.36
CA PHE A 97 -48.31 -39.30 -0.81
C PHE A 97 -48.53 -39.25 -2.34
N PRO A 98 -49.25 -40.22 -2.94
CA PRO A 98 -49.44 -40.29 -4.41
C PRO A 98 -50.29 -39.14 -4.98
N ASN A 99 -50.96 -38.36 -4.12
CA ASN A 99 -51.78 -37.21 -4.50
C ASN A 99 -51.11 -35.85 -4.25
N LEU A 100 -49.87 -35.83 -3.78
CA LEU A 100 -49.16 -34.59 -3.44
C LEU A 100 -48.94 -33.72 -4.68
N LEU A 101 -49.38 -32.46 -4.60
CA LEU A 101 -49.26 -31.44 -5.64
C LEU A 101 -48.18 -30.40 -5.31
N ARG A 102 -47.92 -30.13 -4.03
CA ARG A 102 -46.93 -29.18 -3.52
C ARG A 102 -46.16 -29.75 -2.33
N LEU A 103 -44.84 -29.68 -2.42
CA LEU A 103 -43.92 -29.87 -1.30
C LEU A 103 -43.01 -28.64 -1.20
N ASP A 104 -43.12 -27.90 -0.11
CA ASP A 104 -42.33 -26.69 0.16
C ASP A 104 -41.72 -26.80 1.56
N LEU A 105 -40.40 -26.95 1.60
CA LEU A 105 -39.57 -27.07 2.80
C LEU A 105 -38.45 -26.00 2.80
N ASP A 106 -38.65 -24.87 2.12
CA ASP A 106 -37.65 -23.81 1.98
C ASP A 106 -37.19 -23.22 3.34
N TYR A 107 -35.92 -22.85 3.43
CA TYR A 107 -35.35 -22.17 4.61
C TYR A 107 -35.52 -23.01 5.90
N ASN A 108 -34.95 -24.20 5.90
CA ASN A 108 -34.88 -25.09 7.06
C ASN A 108 -33.44 -25.61 7.23
N ASN A 109 -33.20 -26.49 8.20
CA ASN A 109 -31.90 -27.08 8.49
C ASN A 109 -31.85 -28.56 8.01
N LEU A 110 -32.51 -28.89 6.90
CA LEU A 110 -32.47 -30.26 6.39
C LEU A 110 -31.10 -30.57 5.77
N VAL A 111 -30.53 -31.72 6.08
CA VAL A 111 -29.17 -32.14 5.69
C VAL A 111 -29.16 -33.42 4.86
N ALA A 112 -27.96 -33.83 4.41
CA ALA A 112 -27.65 -35.08 3.70
C ALA A 112 -28.21 -35.14 2.27
N LEU A 113 -28.61 -36.33 1.79
CA LEU A 113 -29.14 -36.53 0.43
C LEU A 113 -30.67 -36.41 0.39
N ILE A 114 -31.18 -36.04 -0.79
CA ILE A 114 -32.60 -36.20 -1.12
C ILE A 114 -32.81 -37.65 -1.59
N PRO A 115 -33.67 -38.46 -0.95
CA PRO A 115 -33.90 -39.84 -1.35
C PRO A 115 -34.46 -39.96 -2.78
N SER A 116 -34.00 -40.98 -3.50
CA SER A 116 -34.43 -41.28 -4.89
C SER A 116 -35.94 -41.51 -5.03
N GLU A 117 -36.57 -41.95 -3.94
CA GLU A 117 -38.00 -42.17 -3.78
C GLU A 117 -38.83 -40.90 -4.03
N ILE A 118 -38.22 -39.71 -4.01
CA ILE A 118 -38.86 -38.46 -4.43
C ILE A 118 -39.50 -38.57 -5.82
N GLY A 119 -38.92 -39.39 -6.71
CA GLY A 119 -39.47 -39.68 -8.04
C GLY A 119 -40.83 -40.38 -8.04
N SER A 120 -41.31 -40.89 -6.90
CA SER A 120 -42.63 -41.51 -6.77
C SER A 120 -43.79 -40.50 -6.75
N LEU A 121 -43.51 -39.20 -6.55
CA LEU A 121 -44.50 -38.12 -6.46
C LEU A 121 -45.06 -37.69 -7.83
N GLN A 122 -45.66 -38.62 -8.58
CA GLN A 122 -46.03 -38.44 -10.00
C GLN A 122 -47.02 -37.28 -10.30
N LYS A 123 -47.74 -36.76 -9.31
CA LYS A 123 -48.67 -35.63 -9.46
C LYS A 123 -48.11 -34.28 -9.03
N ILE A 124 -46.89 -34.23 -8.49
CA ILE A 124 -46.32 -32.99 -7.94
C ILE A 124 -46.14 -31.94 -9.03
N THR A 125 -46.54 -30.71 -8.71
CA THR A 125 -46.44 -29.54 -9.61
C THR A 125 -45.50 -28.47 -9.07
N HIS A 126 -45.25 -28.46 -7.76
CA HIS A 126 -44.40 -27.50 -7.07
C HIS A 126 -43.51 -28.21 -6.05
N LEU A 127 -42.19 -28.08 -6.22
CA LEU A 127 -41.19 -28.61 -5.31
C LEU A 127 -40.19 -27.50 -4.96
N ASP A 128 -40.15 -27.10 -3.69
CA ASP A 128 -39.17 -26.14 -3.17
C ASP A 128 -38.46 -26.76 -1.96
N LEU A 129 -37.16 -27.03 -2.11
CA LEU A 129 -36.27 -27.51 -1.05
C LEU A 129 -35.06 -26.57 -0.89
N GLY A 130 -35.22 -25.30 -1.27
CA GLY A 130 -34.15 -24.32 -1.22
C GLY A 130 -33.76 -23.90 0.20
N SER A 131 -32.62 -23.19 0.32
CA SER A 131 -32.08 -22.70 1.61
C SER A 131 -32.08 -23.76 2.71
N ASN A 132 -31.48 -24.91 2.41
CA ASN A 132 -31.24 -26.00 3.36
C ASN A 132 -29.74 -26.34 3.32
N ASN A 133 -29.34 -27.49 3.85
CA ASN A 133 -27.94 -27.92 3.91
C ASN A 133 -27.75 -29.32 3.31
N PHE A 134 -28.41 -29.60 2.18
CA PHE A 134 -28.20 -30.84 1.43
C PHE A 134 -26.81 -30.82 0.76
N THR A 135 -26.02 -31.88 0.93
CA THR A 135 -24.58 -31.91 0.55
C THR A 135 -24.23 -32.89 -0.56
N GLU A 136 -25.11 -33.83 -0.86
CA GLU A 136 -24.83 -34.91 -1.84
C GLU A 136 -25.23 -34.50 -3.27
N SER A 137 -25.10 -35.42 -4.23
CA SER A 137 -25.57 -35.18 -5.59
C SER A 137 -27.10 -35.06 -5.68
N MET A 138 -27.58 -34.20 -6.58
CA MET A 138 -29.01 -34.08 -6.85
C MET A 138 -29.57 -35.38 -7.49
N PRO A 139 -30.67 -35.96 -6.96
CA PRO A 139 -31.20 -37.23 -7.46
C PRO A 139 -31.77 -37.10 -8.87
N ALA A 140 -31.37 -38.02 -9.75
CA ALA A 140 -31.81 -38.09 -11.14
C ALA A 140 -33.32 -38.36 -11.26
N GLU A 141 -33.92 -39.00 -10.25
CA GLU A 141 -35.32 -39.39 -10.17
C GLU A 141 -36.28 -38.20 -10.10
N ILE A 142 -35.79 -36.99 -9.78
CA ILE A 142 -36.56 -35.75 -9.94
C ILE A 142 -37.03 -35.62 -11.41
N GLY A 143 -36.27 -36.13 -12.38
CA GLY A 143 -36.67 -36.20 -13.78
C GLY A 143 -37.90 -37.07 -14.07
N ASN A 144 -38.37 -37.87 -13.12
CA ASN A 144 -39.60 -38.68 -13.26
C ASN A 144 -40.88 -37.89 -12.92
N LEU A 145 -40.76 -36.65 -12.42
CA LEU A 145 -41.88 -35.82 -11.96
C LEU A 145 -42.54 -35.07 -13.12
N LEU A 146 -43.16 -35.78 -14.05
CA LEU A 146 -43.59 -35.23 -15.35
C LEU A 146 -44.63 -34.09 -15.28
N GLU A 147 -45.33 -33.94 -14.15
CA GLU A 147 -46.28 -32.86 -13.88
C GLU A 147 -45.64 -31.59 -13.30
N LEU A 148 -44.35 -31.63 -12.95
CA LEU A 148 -43.65 -30.56 -12.25
C LEU A 148 -43.58 -29.27 -13.08
N ARG A 149 -43.91 -28.15 -12.44
CA ARG A 149 -43.97 -26.81 -13.06
C ARG A 149 -42.99 -25.83 -12.42
N PHE A 150 -42.68 -26.03 -11.15
CA PHE A 150 -41.81 -25.17 -10.37
C PHE A 150 -40.86 -26.05 -9.54
N LEU A 151 -39.56 -25.83 -9.72
CA LEU A 151 -38.50 -26.54 -9.00
C LEU A 151 -37.48 -25.54 -8.46
N ARG A 152 -37.26 -25.56 -7.15
CA ARG A 152 -36.24 -24.76 -6.47
C ARG A 152 -35.42 -25.63 -5.53
N LEU A 153 -34.11 -25.62 -5.75
CA LEU A 153 -33.10 -26.35 -4.97
C LEU A 153 -31.92 -25.42 -4.65
N TYR A 154 -32.16 -24.11 -4.67
CA TYR A 154 -31.17 -23.07 -4.47
C TYR A 154 -30.61 -23.05 -3.04
N ASN A 155 -29.46 -22.42 -2.84
CA ASN A 155 -28.80 -22.20 -1.55
C ASN A 155 -28.71 -23.48 -0.71
N ASN A 156 -28.00 -24.46 -1.23
CA ASN A 156 -27.69 -25.74 -0.60
C ASN A 156 -26.20 -26.03 -0.83
N SER A 157 -25.77 -27.27 -0.66
CA SER A 157 -24.40 -27.71 -0.94
C SER A 157 -24.37 -28.86 -1.96
N PHE A 158 -25.31 -28.89 -2.92
CA PHE A 158 -25.36 -29.97 -3.91
C PHE A 158 -24.07 -30.02 -4.74
N LEU A 159 -23.51 -31.24 -4.90
CA LEU A 159 -22.29 -31.51 -5.64
C LEU A 159 -22.57 -32.22 -6.97
N GLY A 160 -21.62 -32.11 -7.90
CA GLY A 160 -21.62 -32.85 -9.16
C GLY A 160 -22.49 -32.23 -10.27
N ASP A 161 -22.67 -32.99 -11.34
CA ASP A 161 -23.31 -32.47 -12.55
C ASP A 161 -24.82 -32.29 -12.36
N ILE A 162 -25.37 -31.27 -13.03
CA ILE A 162 -26.82 -31.17 -13.20
C ILE A 162 -27.31 -32.45 -13.94
N PRO A 163 -28.21 -33.27 -13.37
CA PRO A 163 -28.72 -34.49 -14.00
C PRO A 163 -29.45 -34.18 -15.29
N TYR A 164 -29.05 -34.85 -16.38
CA TYR A 164 -29.68 -34.68 -17.70
C TYR A 164 -31.16 -35.11 -17.72
N GLN A 165 -31.60 -35.93 -16.76
CA GLN A 165 -32.97 -36.37 -16.58
C GLN A 165 -33.93 -35.21 -16.30
N LEU A 166 -33.45 -34.06 -15.80
CA LEU A 166 -34.28 -32.85 -15.68
C LEU A 166 -34.89 -32.41 -17.02
N SER A 167 -34.28 -32.78 -18.16
CA SER A 167 -34.84 -32.53 -19.50
C SER A 167 -36.18 -33.23 -19.77
N ASN A 168 -36.56 -34.23 -18.97
CA ASN A 168 -37.86 -34.90 -19.06
C ASN A 168 -39.02 -34.00 -18.58
N LEU A 169 -38.73 -32.95 -17.80
CA LEU A 169 -39.70 -32.09 -17.14
C LEU A 169 -40.30 -31.05 -18.08
N ARG A 170 -41.11 -31.50 -19.04
CA ARG A 170 -41.63 -30.65 -20.14
C ARG A 170 -42.61 -29.56 -19.70
N LYS A 171 -43.15 -29.61 -18.47
CA LYS A 171 -44.06 -28.62 -17.89
C LYS A 171 -43.36 -27.59 -16.99
N LEU A 172 -42.07 -27.77 -16.73
CA LEU A 172 -41.27 -26.91 -15.86
C LEU A 172 -41.11 -25.53 -16.50
N TRP A 173 -41.55 -24.48 -15.80
CA TRP A 173 -41.39 -23.09 -16.24
C TRP A 173 -40.43 -22.29 -15.35
N TYR A 174 -40.26 -22.70 -14.09
CA TYR A 174 -39.34 -22.09 -13.13
C TYR A 174 -38.34 -23.14 -12.62
N LEU A 175 -37.05 -22.90 -12.86
CA LEU A 175 -35.96 -23.72 -12.35
C LEU A 175 -34.90 -22.84 -11.70
N ASP A 176 -34.59 -23.08 -10.44
CA ASP A 176 -33.58 -22.34 -9.69
C ASP A 176 -32.71 -23.29 -8.87
N LEU A 177 -31.44 -23.35 -9.26
CA LEU A 177 -30.39 -24.19 -8.68
C LEU A 177 -29.25 -23.34 -8.11
N ALA A 178 -29.48 -22.03 -7.90
CA ALA A 178 -28.44 -21.09 -7.51
C ALA A 178 -27.78 -21.44 -6.16
N GLY A 179 -26.54 -21.04 -5.89
CA GLY A 179 -25.93 -21.22 -4.57
C GLY A 179 -25.69 -22.68 -4.20
N ASN A 180 -24.99 -23.41 -5.07
CA ASN A 180 -24.59 -24.80 -4.87
C ASN A 180 -23.16 -25.01 -5.42
N TYR A 181 -22.71 -26.26 -5.53
CA TYR A 181 -21.41 -26.62 -6.12
C TYR A 181 -21.60 -27.41 -7.42
N LEU A 182 -22.65 -27.10 -8.19
CA LEU A 182 -23.02 -27.86 -9.38
C LEU A 182 -22.07 -27.59 -10.54
N THR A 183 -21.82 -28.63 -11.33
CA THR A 183 -21.06 -28.61 -12.60
C THR A 183 -21.97 -28.80 -13.80
N SER A 184 -21.46 -28.49 -15.00
CA SER A 184 -22.25 -28.51 -16.24
C SER A 184 -22.75 -29.92 -16.59
N PRO A 185 -24.00 -30.06 -17.06
CA PRO A 185 -24.54 -31.37 -17.48
C PRO A 185 -23.84 -31.90 -18.73
N ASP A 186 -23.92 -33.21 -18.94
CA ASP A 186 -23.53 -33.83 -20.22
C ASP A 186 -24.30 -33.22 -21.40
N PRO A 187 -23.62 -32.48 -22.31
CA PRO A 187 -24.27 -31.74 -23.38
C PRO A 187 -24.91 -32.65 -24.45
N LEU A 188 -24.48 -33.91 -24.58
CA LEU A 188 -25.05 -34.85 -25.55
C LEU A 188 -26.37 -35.45 -25.07
N ARG A 189 -26.61 -35.45 -23.75
CA ARG A 189 -27.77 -36.10 -23.13
C ARG A 189 -28.84 -35.12 -22.69
N PHE A 190 -28.56 -33.82 -22.71
CA PHE A 190 -29.48 -32.78 -22.25
C PHE A 190 -30.08 -32.01 -23.45
N PRO A 191 -31.25 -32.42 -23.99
CA PRO A 191 -31.84 -31.80 -25.19
C PRO A 191 -32.39 -30.38 -24.99
N GLY A 192 -32.63 -29.92 -23.75
CA GLY A 192 -33.18 -28.59 -23.44
C GLY A 192 -34.43 -28.66 -22.55
N LEU A 193 -34.98 -27.50 -22.21
CA LEU A 193 -36.18 -27.36 -21.36
C LEU A 193 -37.25 -26.53 -22.09
N PRO A 194 -38.28 -27.15 -22.70
CA PRO A 194 -39.16 -26.48 -23.67
C PRO A 194 -40.12 -25.45 -23.06
N SER A 195 -40.37 -25.51 -21.76
CA SER A 195 -41.33 -24.62 -21.07
C SER A 195 -40.67 -23.61 -20.12
N VAL A 196 -39.36 -23.71 -19.89
CA VAL A 196 -38.65 -22.86 -18.93
C VAL A 196 -38.66 -21.40 -19.39
N THR A 197 -39.10 -20.52 -18.49
CA THR A 197 -39.07 -19.07 -18.66
C THR A 197 -38.03 -18.43 -17.75
N ARG A 198 -37.81 -19.00 -16.55
CA ARG A 198 -36.81 -18.53 -15.58
C ARG A 198 -35.84 -19.65 -15.22
N LEU A 199 -34.55 -19.38 -15.38
CA LEU A 199 -33.45 -20.30 -15.08
C LEU A 199 -32.38 -19.60 -14.23
N GLY A 200 -32.25 -20.03 -12.98
CA GLY A 200 -31.19 -19.59 -12.06
C GLY A 200 -30.13 -20.68 -11.89
N LEU A 201 -28.89 -20.36 -12.25
CA LEU A 201 -27.71 -21.22 -12.11
C LEU A 201 -26.53 -20.44 -11.49
N ASN A 202 -26.78 -19.26 -10.91
CA ASN A 202 -25.73 -18.43 -10.33
C ASN A 202 -25.13 -19.05 -9.06
N LEU A 203 -23.94 -18.58 -8.63
CA LEU A 203 -23.25 -19.10 -7.45
C LEU A 203 -23.07 -20.63 -7.52
N ASN A 204 -22.41 -21.12 -8.58
CA ASN A 204 -22.15 -22.53 -8.82
C ASN A 204 -20.70 -22.76 -9.29
N SER A 205 -20.37 -23.99 -9.70
CA SER A 205 -19.04 -24.37 -10.20
C SER A 205 -19.04 -24.68 -11.70
N LEU A 206 -19.90 -24.02 -12.49
CA LEU A 206 -19.98 -24.24 -13.93
C LEU A 206 -18.69 -23.74 -14.62
N ALA A 207 -17.96 -24.66 -15.27
CA ALA A 207 -16.73 -24.34 -16.00
C ALA A 207 -16.99 -23.96 -17.48
N ASP A 208 -18.09 -24.48 -18.05
CA ASP A 208 -18.47 -24.26 -19.45
C ASP A 208 -19.93 -23.80 -19.55
N PHE A 209 -20.24 -22.98 -20.55
CA PHE A 209 -21.60 -22.54 -20.83
C PHE A 209 -22.50 -23.73 -21.26
N PRO A 210 -23.58 -24.05 -20.52
CA PRO A 210 -24.41 -25.22 -20.83
C PRO A 210 -25.18 -25.09 -22.17
N PRO A 211 -24.92 -25.95 -23.18
CA PRO A 211 -25.52 -25.79 -24.52
C PRO A 211 -27.04 -26.00 -24.56
N PHE A 212 -27.62 -26.71 -23.59
CA PHE A 212 -29.07 -26.97 -23.53
C PHE A 212 -29.89 -25.69 -23.40
N ILE A 213 -29.28 -24.60 -22.92
CA ILE A 213 -29.92 -23.29 -22.77
C ILE A 213 -30.41 -22.76 -24.11
N PHE A 214 -29.70 -23.02 -25.21
CA PHE A 214 -30.13 -22.62 -26.55
C PHE A 214 -31.40 -23.33 -27.03
N ASN A 215 -31.76 -24.45 -26.38
CA ASN A 215 -32.95 -25.22 -26.64
C ASN A 215 -34.09 -24.92 -25.64
N CYS A 216 -34.08 -23.73 -25.03
CA CYS A 216 -35.13 -23.24 -24.13
C CYS A 216 -35.89 -22.06 -24.77
N PRO A 217 -36.89 -22.33 -25.66
CA PRO A 217 -37.48 -21.32 -26.55
C PRO A 217 -38.36 -20.26 -25.86
N LYS A 218 -38.71 -20.46 -24.57
CA LYS A 218 -39.51 -19.50 -23.78
C LYS A 218 -38.69 -18.75 -22.74
N LEU A 219 -37.37 -18.97 -22.71
CA LEU A 219 -36.51 -18.42 -21.68
C LEU A 219 -36.49 -16.89 -21.77
N ASN A 220 -36.90 -16.23 -20.68
CA ASN A 220 -36.90 -14.77 -20.59
C ASN A 220 -36.04 -14.23 -19.43
N ASN A 221 -35.67 -15.06 -18.47
CA ASN A 221 -34.78 -14.70 -17.37
C ASN A 221 -33.72 -15.78 -17.20
N LEU A 222 -32.47 -15.39 -17.36
CA LEU A 222 -31.31 -16.24 -17.21
C LEU A 222 -30.30 -15.58 -16.27
N ASP A 223 -30.01 -16.24 -15.15
CA ASP A 223 -28.91 -15.87 -14.26
C ASP A 223 -27.88 -16.99 -14.19
N MET A 224 -26.64 -16.69 -14.56
CA MET A 224 -25.48 -17.58 -14.45
C MET A 224 -24.28 -16.85 -13.82
N SER A 225 -24.55 -15.80 -13.06
CA SER A 225 -23.49 -15.04 -12.39
C SER A 225 -22.73 -15.87 -11.36
N GLU A 226 -21.54 -15.45 -10.97
CA GLU A 226 -20.73 -16.11 -9.93
C GLU A 226 -20.48 -17.60 -10.23
N ASN A 227 -19.88 -17.86 -11.39
CA ASN A 227 -19.46 -19.19 -11.84
C ASN A 227 -18.00 -19.16 -12.30
N LEU A 228 -17.51 -20.28 -12.85
CA LEU A 228 -16.11 -20.45 -13.27
C LEU A 228 -15.96 -20.40 -14.80
N ILE A 229 -16.93 -19.84 -15.53
CA ILE A 229 -16.96 -19.92 -16.99
C ILE A 229 -15.91 -18.98 -17.58
N SER A 230 -14.95 -19.54 -18.31
CA SER A 230 -13.84 -18.79 -18.91
C SER A 230 -13.86 -18.68 -20.44
N SER A 231 -14.84 -19.31 -21.09
CA SER A 231 -15.01 -19.27 -22.55
C SER A 231 -15.55 -17.91 -23.02
N SER A 232 -15.63 -17.68 -24.32
CA SER A 232 -16.43 -16.56 -24.84
C SER A 232 -17.92 -16.79 -24.63
N ILE A 233 -18.70 -15.70 -24.60
CA ILE A 233 -20.16 -15.79 -24.60
C ILE A 233 -20.62 -16.36 -25.96
N PRO A 234 -21.31 -17.51 -25.99
CA PRO A 234 -21.69 -18.17 -27.25
C PRO A 234 -22.59 -17.29 -28.14
N SER A 235 -22.34 -17.30 -29.45
CA SER A 235 -23.00 -16.38 -30.38
C SER A 235 -24.52 -16.56 -30.46
N GLN A 236 -24.98 -17.79 -30.19
CA GLN A 236 -26.39 -18.17 -30.16
C GLN A 236 -27.17 -17.42 -29.07
N LEU A 237 -26.53 -17.08 -27.95
CA LEU A 237 -27.17 -16.37 -26.84
C LEU A 237 -27.69 -14.99 -27.31
N TRP A 238 -26.92 -14.30 -28.15
CA TRP A 238 -27.28 -12.98 -28.69
C TRP A 238 -28.48 -13.01 -29.64
N SER A 239 -28.95 -14.21 -30.03
CA SER A 239 -30.13 -14.39 -30.89
C SER A 239 -31.39 -14.79 -30.10
N MET A 240 -31.30 -14.95 -28.78
CA MET A 240 -32.43 -15.32 -27.92
C MET A 240 -33.34 -14.12 -27.62
N ASN A 241 -34.17 -13.75 -28.59
CA ASN A 241 -35.02 -12.55 -28.55
C ASN A 241 -36.13 -12.53 -27.48
N THR A 242 -36.32 -13.62 -26.74
CA THR A 242 -37.26 -13.71 -25.62
C THR A 242 -36.68 -13.20 -24.31
N LEU A 243 -35.35 -13.03 -24.21
CA LEU A 243 -34.67 -12.59 -23.00
C LEU A 243 -35.07 -11.16 -22.59
N GLN A 244 -35.44 -11.03 -21.32
CA GLN A 244 -35.75 -9.79 -20.61
C GLN A 244 -34.72 -9.49 -19.51
N PHE A 245 -34.15 -10.54 -18.90
CA PHE A 245 -33.11 -10.45 -17.89
C PHE A 245 -31.97 -11.40 -18.25
N LEU A 246 -30.75 -10.87 -18.33
CA LEU A 246 -29.54 -11.63 -18.56
C LEU A 246 -28.45 -11.18 -17.58
N ASN A 247 -28.04 -12.08 -16.68
CA ASN A 247 -26.95 -11.85 -15.75
C ASN A 247 -25.87 -12.92 -15.92
N LEU A 248 -24.69 -12.48 -16.34
CA LEU A 248 -23.48 -13.30 -16.52
C LEU A 248 -22.30 -12.78 -15.69
N SER A 249 -22.58 -11.89 -14.72
CA SER A 249 -21.54 -11.19 -13.96
C SER A 249 -20.68 -12.14 -13.12
N PHE A 250 -19.49 -11.71 -12.69
CA PHE A 250 -18.60 -12.50 -11.83
C PHE A 250 -18.27 -13.87 -12.44
N ASN A 251 -17.78 -13.85 -13.67
CA ASN A 251 -17.26 -15.02 -14.38
C ASN A 251 -15.90 -14.64 -14.99
N SER A 252 -15.39 -15.45 -15.91
CA SER A 252 -14.18 -15.16 -16.68
C SER A 252 -14.49 -15.07 -18.18
N PHE A 253 -15.71 -14.66 -18.57
CA PHE A 253 -16.12 -14.62 -19.98
C PHE A 253 -15.19 -13.74 -20.80
N GLN A 254 -14.78 -14.24 -21.97
CA GLN A 254 -13.87 -13.56 -22.90
C GLN A 254 -14.56 -13.10 -24.19
N GLY A 255 -13.80 -12.43 -25.05
CA GLY A 255 -14.29 -11.96 -26.36
C GLY A 255 -15.02 -10.63 -26.26
N SER A 256 -15.64 -10.19 -27.36
CA SER A 256 -16.35 -8.91 -27.44
C SER A 256 -17.87 -9.09 -27.44
N ILE A 257 -18.59 -8.04 -27.05
CA ILE A 257 -20.03 -7.97 -27.24
C ILE A 257 -20.29 -7.71 -28.73
N PRO A 258 -21.01 -8.59 -29.45
CA PRO A 258 -21.23 -8.43 -30.89
C PRO A 258 -22.43 -7.54 -31.21
N ASP A 259 -22.43 -6.94 -32.40
CA ASP A 259 -23.53 -6.11 -32.93
C ASP A 259 -24.88 -6.83 -32.99
N THR A 260 -24.86 -8.17 -33.03
CA THR A 260 -26.08 -9.00 -32.95
C THR A 260 -26.83 -8.85 -31.63
N ILE A 261 -26.25 -8.20 -30.61
CA ILE A 261 -26.94 -7.82 -29.38
C ILE A 261 -28.24 -7.06 -29.64
N ARG A 262 -28.34 -6.31 -30.76
CA ARG A 262 -29.58 -5.63 -31.20
C ARG A 262 -30.80 -6.55 -31.32
N ASN A 263 -30.59 -7.86 -31.45
CA ASN A 263 -31.66 -8.84 -31.56
C ASN A 263 -32.36 -9.10 -30.21
N LEU A 264 -31.71 -8.80 -29.09
CA LEU A 264 -32.26 -8.93 -27.72
C LEU A 264 -33.24 -7.79 -27.37
N SER A 265 -34.11 -7.42 -28.30
CA SER A 265 -34.99 -6.23 -28.20
C SER A 265 -35.97 -6.21 -27.02
N GLN A 266 -36.19 -7.34 -26.34
CA GLN A 266 -37.03 -7.44 -25.14
C GLN A 266 -36.24 -7.23 -23.84
N LEU A 267 -34.92 -7.05 -23.91
CA LEU A 267 -34.04 -6.98 -22.75
C LEU A 267 -34.31 -5.72 -21.92
N ARG A 268 -34.47 -5.92 -20.61
CA ARG A 268 -34.63 -4.88 -19.58
C ARG A 268 -33.42 -4.79 -18.69
N GLU A 269 -32.78 -5.91 -18.39
CA GLU A 269 -31.56 -5.94 -17.58
C GLU A 269 -30.47 -6.73 -18.29
N LEU A 270 -29.32 -6.08 -18.47
CA LEU A 270 -28.10 -6.69 -18.97
C LEU A 270 -26.98 -6.48 -17.95
N ARG A 271 -26.51 -7.56 -17.35
CA ARG A 271 -25.42 -7.54 -16.38
C ARG A 271 -24.32 -8.49 -16.83
N LEU A 272 -23.18 -7.90 -17.20
CA LEU A 272 -21.99 -8.59 -17.68
C LEU A 272 -20.75 -8.19 -16.87
N GLY A 273 -20.95 -7.62 -15.68
CA GLY A 273 -19.88 -7.04 -14.86
C GLY A 273 -18.89 -8.09 -14.36
N THR A 274 -17.66 -7.68 -14.04
CA THR A 274 -16.61 -8.56 -13.50
C THR A 274 -16.37 -9.79 -14.39
N ASN A 275 -15.89 -9.52 -15.60
CA ASN A 275 -15.54 -10.52 -16.61
C ASN A 275 -14.28 -10.08 -17.37
N ASN A 276 -13.86 -10.86 -18.36
CA ASN A 276 -12.71 -10.56 -19.21
C ASN A 276 -13.13 -10.14 -20.63
N LEU A 277 -14.27 -9.42 -20.75
CA LEU A 277 -14.77 -8.95 -22.04
C LEU A 277 -13.84 -7.88 -22.61
N THR A 278 -13.70 -7.88 -23.93
CA THR A 278 -12.76 -7.05 -24.69
C THR A 278 -13.46 -6.35 -25.87
N GLY A 279 -12.71 -5.55 -26.64
CA GLY A 279 -13.26 -4.76 -27.75
C GLY A 279 -13.89 -3.46 -27.26
N SER A 280 -14.93 -2.98 -27.93
CA SER A 280 -15.69 -1.78 -27.55
C SER A 280 -17.13 -2.13 -27.18
N ILE A 281 -17.80 -1.24 -26.46
CA ILE A 281 -19.26 -1.33 -26.30
C ILE A 281 -19.89 -1.03 -27.68
N PRO A 282 -20.62 -1.97 -28.31
CA PRO A 282 -21.16 -1.78 -29.66
C PRO A 282 -22.28 -0.74 -29.67
N SER A 283 -22.37 0.05 -30.74
CA SER A 283 -23.39 1.10 -30.89
C SER A 283 -24.82 0.54 -30.89
N GLU A 284 -24.95 -0.71 -31.31
CA GLU A 284 -26.17 -1.52 -31.38
C GLU A 284 -26.82 -1.75 -30.02
N ILE A 285 -26.08 -1.51 -28.92
CA ILE A 285 -26.67 -1.52 -27.57
C ILE A 285 -27.80 -0.48 -27.45
N GLY A 286 -27.70 0.63 -28.19
CA GLY A 286 -28.74 1.67 -28.26
C GLY A 286 -30.05 1.22 -28.89
N ASN A 287 -30.11 0.03 -29.50
CA ASN A 287 -31.34 -0.54 -30.04
C ASN A 287 -32.18 -1.25 -28.96
N LEU A 288 -31.63 -1.47 -27.77
CA LEU A 288 -32.30 -2.10 -26.64
C LEU A 288 -33.18 -1.09 -25.89
N VAL A 289 -34.15 -0.49 -26.57
CA VAL A 289 -34.93 0.67 -26.07
C VAL A 289 -35.75 0.41 -24.79
N LEU A 290 -35.90 -0.86 -24.38
CA LEU A 290 -36.55 -1.28 -23.14
C LEU A 290 -35.56 -1.45 -21.96
N LEU A 291 -34.26 -1.26 -22.19
CA LEU A 291 -33.22 -1.48 -21.19
C LEU A 291 -33.34 -0.49 -20.04
N GLU A 292 -33.39 -1.02 -18.82
CA GLU A 292 -33.51 -0.32 -17.54
C GLU A 292 -32.19 -0.39 -16.77
N ILE A 293 -31.45 -1.51 -16.85
CA ILE A 293 -30.18 -1.71 -16.17
C ILE A 293 -29.13 -2.19 -17.17
N LEU A 294 -28.00 -1.49 -17.20
CA LEU A 294 -26.80 -1.86 -17.94
C LEU A 294 -25.58 -1.84 -17.01
N GLU A 295 -25.06 -3.03 -16.68
CA GLU A 295 -23.86 -3.21 -15.85
C GLU A 295 -22.78 -3.90 -16.68
N LEU A 296 -21.72 -3.17 -17.03
CA LEU A 296 -20.54 -3.67 -17.78
C LEU A 296 -19.23 -3.40 -17.03
N ASN A 297 -19.31 -3.08 -15.74
CA ASN A 297 -18.17 -2.77 -14.88
C ASN A 297 -17.14 -3.91 -14.83
N GLU A 298 -15.90 -3.59 -14.45
CA GLU A 298 -14.82 -4.57 -14.25
C GLU A 298 -14.63 -5.48 -15.48
N ASN A 299 -14.42 -4.86 -16.64
CA ASN A 299 -14.17 -5.50 -17.93
C ASN A 299 -13.04 -4.77 -18.67
N LYS A 300 -12.53 -5.34 -19.77
CA LYS A 300 -11.39 -4.80 -20.52
C LYS A 300 -11.79 -4.27 -21.89
N PHE A 301 -12.75 -3.36 -21.97
CA PHE A 301 -13.16 -2.73 -23.23
C PHE A 301 -12.08 -1.74 -23.72
N MET A 302 -10.95 -2.28 -24.19
CA MET A 302 -9.73 -1.56 -24.54
C MET A 302 -10.01 -0.30 -25.36
N LYS A 303 -9.86 0.88 -24.74
CA LYS A 303 -9.82 2.20 -25.38
C LYS A 303 -11.06 2.58 -26.21
N GLY A 304 -12.21 1.93 -25.99
CA GLY A 304 -13.46 2.26 -26.67
C GLY A 304 -14.17 3.45 -25.99
N PRO A 305 -14.87 4.32 -26.75
CA PRO A 305 -15.72 5.35 -26.17
C PRO A 305 -17.01 4.76 -25.61
N ILE A 306 -17.67 5.52 -24.74
CA ILE A 306 -19.09 5.32 -24.45
C ILE A 306 -19.87 5.68 -25.74
N PRO A 307 -20.60 4.75 -26.38
CA PRO A 307 -21.28 5.04 -27.64
C PRO A 307 -22.43 6.02 -27.43
N SER A 308 -22.53 7.06 -28.28
CA SER A 308 -23.59 8.07 -28.21
C SER A 308 -25.00 7.48 -28.34
N SER A 309 -25.14 6.31 -28.98
CA SER A 309 -26.39 5.57 -29.07
C SER A 309 -26.97 5.15 -27.72
N ILE A 310 -26.19 5.16 -26.62
CA ILE A 310 -26.72 5.00 -25.26
C ILE A 310 -27.81 6.04 -24.97
N GLY A 311 -27.77 7.23 -25.56
CA GLY A 311 -28.83 8.23 -25.44
C GLY A 311 -30.21 7.76 -25.91
N ASN A 312 -30.30 6.70 -26.72
CA ASN A 312 -31.57 6.09 -27.15
C ASN A 312 -32.23 5.25 -26.04
N LEU A 313 -31.49 4.88 -24.99
CA LEU A 313 -31.96 4.04 -23.89
C LEU A 313 -32.78 4.86 -22.89
N THR A 314 -33.89 5.43 -23.35
CA THR A 314 -34.72 6.36 -22.56
C THR A 314 -35.38 5.73 -21.32
N LYS A 315 -35.36 4.40 -21.18
CA LYS A 315 -35.82 3.67 -19.98
C LYS A 315 -34.71 3.38 -18.97
N LEU A 316 -33.45 3.69 -19.30
CA LEU A 316 -32.28 3.37 -18.49
C LEU A 316 -32.35 4.09 -17.15
N GLN A 317 -32.24 3.32 -16.08
CA GLN A 317 -32.27 3.77 -14.68
C GLN A 317 -30.89 3.62 -14.03
N LYS A 318 -30.14 2.58 -14.40
CA LYS A 318 -28.79 2.29 -13.89
C LYS A 318 -27.81 2.04 -15.02
N LEU A 319 -26.72 2.80 -15.03
CA LEU A 319 -25.57 2.59 -15.89
C LEU A 319 -24.30 2.47 -15.04
N ASP A 320 -23.66 1.30 -15.09
CA ASP A 320 -22.40 1.05 -14.40
C ASP A 320 -21.33 0.56 -15.38
N LEU A 321 -20.32 1.40 -15.60
CA LEU A 321 -19.15 1.17 -16.44
C LEU A 321 -17.86 1.39 -15.63
N THR A 322 -17.90 1.13 -14.31
CA THR A 322 -16.74 1.23 -13.43
C THR A 322 -15.61 0.32 -13.91
N ASN A 323 -14.37 0.81 -13.97
CA ASN A 323 -13.21 -0.01 -14.35
C ASN A 323 -13.41 -0.83 -15.63
N SER A 324 -13.90 -0.19 -16.68
CA SER A 324 -14.21 -0.83 -17.97
C SER A 324 -13.13 -0.59 -19.03
N GLY A 325 -12.07 0.16 -18.72
CA GLY A 325 -10.97 0.48 -19.63
C GLY A 325 -11.35 1.49 -20.73
N LEU A 326 -12.41 2.28 -20.51
CA LEU A 326 -12.95 3.24 -21.47
C LEU A 326 -12.03 4.45 -21.65
N GLU A 327 -11.99 5.00 -22.86
CA GLU A 327 -11.22 6.20 -23.24
C GLU A 327 -12.15 7.15 -24.02
N SER A 328 -11.79 8.44 -24.18
CA SER A 328 -12.60 9.52 -24.80
C SER A 328 -13.44 10.34 -23.79
N THR A 329 -14.46 11.06 -24.25
CA THR A 329 -15.33 11.91 -23.43
C THR A 329 -16.66 11.23 -23.12
N ILE A 330 -17.41 11.76 -22.15
CA ILE A 330 -18.84 11.41 -21.99
C ILE A 330 -19.61 12.00 -23.19
N PRO A 331 -20.43 11.22 -23.92
CA PRO A 331 -21.22 11.74 -25.04
C PRO A 331 -22.37 12.63 -24.55
N ASP A 332 -22.63 13.74 -25.26
CA ASP A 332 -23.73 14.66 -24.95
C ASP A 332 -25.09 13.94 -24.91
N GLU A 333 -25.27 12.93 -25.74
CA GLU A 333 -26.50 12.15 -25.87
C GLU A 333 -26.87 11.40 -24.59
N LEU A 334 -25.92 11.11 -23.69
CA LEU A 334 -26.19 10.46 -22.39
C LEU A 334 -27.21 11.27 -21.57
N GLY A 335 -27.22 12.60 -21.71
CA GLY A 335 -28.23 13.48 -21.09
C GLY A 335 -29.67 13.22 -21.52
N SER A 336 -29.91 12.40 -22.56
CA SER A 336 -31.25 11.98 -22.99
C SER A 336 -31.83 10.84 -22.13
N CYS A 337 -30.99 10.15 -21.35
CA CYS A 337 -31.41 9.09 -20.43
C CYS A 337 -32.04 9.66 -19.16
N THR A 338 -33.12 10.44 -19.29
CA THR A 338 -33.70 11.24 -18.19
C THR A 338 -34.24 10.44 -16.99
N ASN A 339 -34.39 9.12 -17.13
CA ASN A 339 -34.76 8.21 -16.04
C ASN A 339 -33.57 7.72 -15.20
N LEU A 340 -32.33 8.11 -15.53
CA LEU A 340 -31.13 7.64 -14.87
C LEU A 340 -31.09 8.11 -13.41
N THR A 341 -30.96 7.14 -12.51
CA THR A 341 -30.85 7.34 -11.05
C THR A 341 -29.45 7.02 -10.53
N PHE A 342 -28.70 6.18 -11.25
CA PHE A 342 -27.35 5.76 -10.91
C PHE A 342 -26.45 5.81 -12.16
N LEU A 343 -25.36 6.56 -12.07
CA LEU A 343 -24.32 6.63 -13.09
C LEU A 343 -22.95 6.43 -12.45
N ALA A 344 -22.30 5.31 -12.75
CA ALA A 344 -20.93 5.05 -12.32
C ALA A 344 -20.01 4.86 -13.53
N LEU A 345 -19.04 5.76 -13.67
CA LEU A 345 -17.93 5.70 -14.63
C LEU A 345 -16.53 5.72 -13.96
N PRO A 346 -16.33 5.42 -12.66
CA PRO A 346 -15.03 5.61 -12.04
C PRO A 346 -13.97 4.63 -12.56
N ASN A 347 -12.70 4.99 -12.36
CA ASN A 347 -11.54 4.19 -12.73
C ASN A 347 -11.51 3.86 -14.24
N ASN A 348 -11.64 4.90 -15.07
CA ASN A 348 -11.49 4.80 -16.52
C ASN A 348 -10.47 5.83 -17.01
N ARG A 349 -10.33 6.00 -18.33
CA ARG A 349 -9.48 7.02 -18.96
C ARG A 349 -10.33 8.07 -19.68
N LEU A 350 -11.49 8.39 -19.10
CA LEU A 350 -12.38 9.40 -19.66
C LEU A 350 -11.78 10.79 -19.45
N SER A 351 -11.97 11.67 -20.43
CA SER A 351 -11.36 13.01 -20.47
C SER A 351 -12.36 14.07 -20.91
N GLY A 352 -11.89 15.31 -21.03
CA GLY A 352 -12.72 16.46 -21.37
C GLY A 352 -13.54 16.97 -20.18
N SER A 353 -14.38 17.98 -20.44
CA SER A 353 -15.29 18.57 -19.45
C SER A 353 -16.59 17.79 -19.32
N LEU A 354 -17.25 17.91 -18.16
CA LEU A 354 -18.57 17.34 -17.94
C LEU A 354 -19.60 17.96 -18.92
N PRO A 355 -20.29 17.17 -19.75
CA PRO A 355 -21.28 17.67 -20.70
C PRO A 355 -22.45 18.40 -20.01
N LEU A 356 -22.80 19.59 -20.48
CA LEU A 356 -23.94 20.37 -19.95
C LEU A 356 -25.27 19.64 -20.13
N SER A 357 -25.36 18.72 -21.09
CA SER A 357 -26.55 17.87 -21.29
C SER A 357 -26.87 17.00 -20.07
N LEU A 358 -25.88 16.68 -19.22
CA LEU A 358 -26.09 15.92 -17.98
C LEU A 358 -26.97 16.67 -16.97
N SER A 359 -27.14 17.99 -17.10
CA SER A 359 -28.12 18.77 -16.33
C SER A 359 -29.57 18.30 -16.53
N LYS A 360 -29.86 17.54 -17.59
CA LYS A 360 -31.19 16.96 -17.86
C LYS A 360 -31.48 15.72 -17.00
N LEU A 361 -30.47 15.11 -16.37
CA LEU A 361 -30.59 13.92 -15.53
C LEU A 361 -31.15 14.26 -14.14
N THR A 362 -32.38 14.79 -14.09
CA THR A 362 -33.02 15.29 -12.86
C THR A 362 -33.37 14.21 -11.83
N GLN A 363 -33.32 12.93 -12.23
CA GLN A 363 -33.59 11.79 -11.36
C GLN A 363 -32.32 11.20 -10.72
N ILE A 364 -31.13 11.75 -11.02
CA ILE A 364 -29.86 11.21 -10.56
C ILE A 364 -29.76 11.28 -9.03
N THR A 365 -29.41 10.16 -8.42
CA THR A 365 -29.21 9.99 -6.98
C THR A 365 -27.76 9.67 -6.65
N GLU A 366 -27.07 8.92 -7.51
CA GLU A 366 -25.68 8.56 -7.33
C GLU A 366 -24.90 8.85 -8.62
N LEU A 367 -23.85 9.67 -8.51
CA LEU A 367 -22.98 10.06 -9.61
C LEU A 367 -21.52 9.83 -9.22
N GLY A 368 -20.92 8.79 -9.79
CA GLY A 368 -19.51 8.45 -9.58
C GLY A 368 -18.70 8.61 -10.86
N LEU A 369 -17.79 9.58 -10.88
CA LEU A 369 -16.92 9.89 -12.02
C LEU A 369 -15.43 9.95 -11.63
N SER A 370 -15.08 9.45 -10.45
CA SER A 370 -13.73 9.53 -9.88
C SER A 370 -12.68 8.75 -10.66
N GLN A 371 -11.39 9.02 -10.44
CA GLN A 371 -10.27 8.29 -11.07
C GLN A 371 -10.40 8.26 -12.59
N ASN A 372 -10.43 9.45 -13.19
CA ASN A 372 -10.47 9.69 -14.63
C ASN A 372 -9.55 10.88 -14.94
N SER A 373 -9.65 11.45 -16.15
CA SER A 373 -8.94 12.65 -16.58
C SER A 373 -9.92 13.77 -16.94
N PHE A 374 -11.05 13.87 -16.22
CA PHE A 374 -12.01 14.96 -16.44
C PHE A 374 -11.39 16.30 -16.07
N SER A 375 -11.55 17.30 -16.94
CA SER A 375 -10.95 18.63 -16.80
C SER A 375 -12.01 19.73 -16.93
N GLY A 376 -11.61 20.99 -16.78
CA GLY A 376 -12.54 22.12 -16.80
C GLY A 376 -13.26 22.32 -15.46
N GLN A 377 -14.24 23.21 -15.45
CA GLN A 377 -14.95 23.63 -14.24
C GLN A 377 -16.24 22.84 -14.03
N ILE A 378 -16.67 22.72 -12.77
CA ILE A 378 -18.01 22.22 -12.45
C ILE A 378 -19.00 23.34 -12.79
N ASP A 379 -19.79 23.15 -13.85
CA ASP A 379 -20.75 24.17 -14.29
C ASP A 379 -21.95 24.29 -13.33
N PRO A 380 -22.36 25.49 -12.91
CA PRO A 380 -23.50 25.72 -12.01
C PRO A 380 -24.82 25.08 -12.46
N SER A 381 -25.05 24.99 -13.77
CA SER A 381 -26.29 24.45 -14.35
C SER A 381 -26.46 22.95 -14.09
N LEU A 382 -25.35 22.21 -13.91
CA LEU A 382 -25.37 20.80 -13.53
C LEU A 382 -25.97 20.64 -12.13
N LEU A 383 -25.41 21.37 -11.16
CA LEU A 383 -25.80 21.29 -9.75
C LEU A 383 -27.22 21.82 -9.51
N SER A 384 -27.66 22.80 -10.28
CA SER A 384 -29.00 23.39 -10.19
C SER A 384 -30.13 22.36 -10.38
N ASN A 385 -29.87 21.29 -11.15
CA ASN A 385 -30.89 20.31 -11.53
C ASN A 385 -30.75 18.94 -10.84
N TRP A 386 -29.63 18.65 -10.18
CA TRP A 386 -29.37 17.36 -9.51
C TRP A 386 -29.88 17.31 -8.06
N THR A 387 -31.01 17.93 -7.77
CA THR A 387 -31.52 18.13 -6.38
C THR A 387 -31.81 16.84 -5.59
N ARG A 388 -31.88 15.68 -6.25
CA ARG A 388 -32.06 14.34 -5.65
C ARG A 388 -30.76 13.59 -5.36
N LEU A 389 -29.61 14.24 -5.59
CA LEU A 389 -28.30 13.60 -5.47
C LEU A 389 -27.96 13.33 -4.01
N ILE A 390 -27.63 12.06 -3.72
CA ILE A 390 -27.19 11.53 -2.43
C ILE A 390 -25.66 11.41 -2.39
N SER A 391 -25.03 11.07 -3.52
CA SER A 391 -23.57 10.89 -3.61
C SER A 391 -23.00 11.56 -4.86
N LEU A 392 -22.08 12.51 -4.66
CA LEU A 392 -21.29 13.14 -5.71
C LEU A 392 -19.80 12.80 -5.52
N GLN A 393 -19.25 12.00 -6.43
CA GLN A 393 -17.86 11.54 -6.37
C GLN A 393 -17.11 11.96 -7.64
N LEU A 394 -16.25 12.98 -7.53
CA LEU A 394 -15.45 13.54 -8.63
C LEU A 394 -13.94 13.55 -8.31
N GLN A 395 -13.52 12.92 -7.22
CA GLN A 395 -12.12 12.87 -6.80
C GLN A 395 -11.19 12.22 -7.84
N ASP A 396 -9.88 12.44 -7.72
CA ASP A 396 -8.87 11.88 -8.61
C ASP A 396 -9.14 12.22 -10.09
N ASN A 397 -9.22 13.51 -10.40
CA ASN A 397 -9.45 14.04 -11.74
C ASN A 397 -8.59 15.31 -11.97
N GLU A 398 -8.79 16.00 -13.08
CA GLU A 398 -8.10 17.25 -13.45
C GLU A 398 -9.05 18.47 -13.40
N LEU A 399 -10.11 18.41 -12.59
CA LEU A 399 -11.10 19.48 -12.50
C LEU A 399 -10.47 20.75 -11.91
N ASN A 400 -10.90 21.90 -12.39
CA ASN A 400 -10.41 23.21 -11.98
C ASN A 400 -11.55 24.22 -11.76
N GLY A 401 -11.23 25.50 -11.61
CA GLY A 401 -12.23 26.54 -11.28
C GLY A 401 -12.61 26.54 -9.82
N THR A 402 -13.83 26.98 -9.49
CA THR A 402 -14.33 27.08 -8.12
C THR A 402 -15.45 26.07 -7.85
N ILE A 403 -15.70 25.73 -6.59
CA ILE A 403 -16.92 25.02 -6.20
C ILE A 403 -18.11 26.01 -6.33
N PRO A 404 -19.09 25.76 -7.22
CA PRO A 404 -20.21 26.70 -7.39
C PRO A 404 -21.12 26.76 -6.16
N PRO A 405 -21.65 27.94 -5.78
CA PRO A 405 -22.61 28.09 -4.69
C PRO A 405 -23.86 27.20 -4.81
N GLU A 406 -24.25 26.85 -6.04
CA GLU A 406 -25.35 25.95 -6.37
C GLU A 406 -25.18 24.55 -5.76
N ILE A 407 -23.98 24.18 -5.30
CA ILE A 407 -23.78 22.96 -4.49
C ILE A 407 -24.73 22.93 -3.29
N GLY A 408 -25.06 24.08 -2.70
CA GLY A 408 -25.99 24.20 -1.57
C GLY A 408 -27.46 23.89 -1.91
N LEU A 409 -27.80 23.63 -3.18
CA LEU A 409 -29.13 23.17 -3.60
C LEU A 409 -29.31 21.66 -3.47
N LEU A 410 -28.21 20.90 -3.28
CA LEU A 410 -28.23 19.44 -3.19
C LEU A 410 -28.64 18.95 -1.79
N GLY A 411 -29.84 19.30 -1.34
CA GLY A 411 -30.29 19.07 0.06
C GLY A 411 -30.32 17.60 0.52
N GLU A 412 -30.33 16.63 -0.41
CA GLU A 412 -30.30 15.19 -0.11
C GLU A 412 -28.86 14.61 -0.03
N LEU A 413 -27.83 15.41 -0.31
CA LEU A 413 -26.45 14.96 -0.43
C LEU A 413 -25.90 14.48 0.90
N ARG A 414 -25.29 13.29 0.88
CA ARG A 414 -24.64 12.61 2.02
C ARG A 414 -23.13 12.49 1.83
N TYR A 415 -22.67 12.34 0.60
CA TYR A 415 -21.26 12.18 0.28
C TYR A 415 -20.84 13.18 -0.79
N LEU A 416 -19.84 14.01 -0.46
CA LEU A 416 -19.24 14.97 -1.40
C LEU A 416 -17.73 14.79 -1.41
N PHE A 417 -17.23 14.20 -2.49
CA PHE A 417 -15.80 13.93 -2.69
C PHE A 417 -15.29 14.66 -3.93
N LEU A 418 -14.44 15.67 -3.70
CA LEU A 418 -13.80 16.49 -4.72
C LEU A 418 -12.27 16.51 -4.60
N PHE A 419 -11.70 15.65 -3.74
CA PHE A 419 -10.28 15.65 -3.45
C PHE A 419 -9.40 15.22 -4.63
N ASP A 420 -8.09 15.45 -4.55
CA ASP A 420 -7.13 15.11 -5.62
C ASP A 420 -7.55 15.71 -6.98
N ASN A 421 -7.72 17.03 -7.02
CA ASN A 421 -8.08 17.80 -8.22
C ASN A 421 -7.26 19.12 -8.28
N SER A 422 -7.64 20.03 -9.18
CA SER A 422 -7.08 21.40 -9.29
C SER A 422 -8.10 22.50 -8.99
N ILE A 423 -9.12 22.19 -8.17
CA ILE A 423 -10.18 23.14 -7.78
C ILE A 423 -9.56 24.24 -6.89
N SER A 424 -10.00 25.47 -7.07
CA SER A 424 -9.43 26.68 -6.49
C SER A 424 -10.50 27.62 -5.96
N GLY A 425 -10.09 28.74 -5.35
CA GLY A 425 -11.02 29.72 -4.78
C GLY A 425 -11.59 29.29 -3.43
N PRO A 426 -12.58 30.03 -2.89
CA PRO A 426 -13.11 29.79 -1.56
C PRO A 426 -14.08 28.60 -1.53
N ILE A 427 -14.20 27.97 -0.36
CA ILE A 427 -15.33 27.08 -0.05
C ILE A 427 -16.60 27.96 0.04
N PRO A 428 -17.65 27.73 -0.77
CA PRO A 428 -18.84 28.57 -0.78
C PRO A 428 -19.63 28.42 0.53
N ARG A 429 -20.18 29.52 1.05
CA ARG A 429 -20.96 29.51 2.29
C ARG A 429 -22.23 28.66 2.19
N GLU A 430 -22.76 28.50 0.99
CA GLU A 430 -23.91 27.69 0.66
C GLU A 430 -23.69 26.19 0.98
N ILE A 431 -22.44 25.74 1.16
CA ILE A 431 -22.14 24.38 1.64
C ILE A 431 -22.88 24.05 2.95
N GLY A 432 -23.11 25.05 3.81
CA GLY A 432 -23.84 24.88 5.07
C GLY A 432 -25.31 24.50 4.91
N ASN A 433 -25.88 24.55 3.69
CA ASN A 433 -27.23 24.06 3.41
C ASN A 433 -27.31 22.52 3.35
N LEU A 434 -26.18 21.82 3.21
CA LEU A 434 -26.10 20.36 3.05
C LEU A 434 -26.26 19.62 4.39
N ARG A 435 -27.38 19.79 5.08
CA ARG A 435 -27.57 19.29 6.46
C ARG A 435 -27.55 17.75 6.60
N ASN A 436 -27.75 17.03 5.50
CA ASN A 436 -27.68 15.57 5.45
C ASN A 436 -26.27 15.03 5.13
N LEU A 437 -25.28 15.91 4.94
CA LEU A 437 -23.93 15.52 4.58
C LEU A 437 -23.28 14.74 5.73
N ILE A 438 -22.78 13.55 5.41
CA ILE A 438 -22.11 12.61 6.33
C ILE A 438 -20.59 12.72 6.16
N SER A 439 -20.11 12.79 4.92
CA SER A 439 -18.68 12.85 4.60
C SER A 439 -18.39 13.94 3.58
N LEU A 440 -17.44 14.81 3.91
CA LEU A 440 -16.95 15.90 3.08
C LEU A 440 -15.43 15.77 2.92
N ASP A 441 -14.97 15.60 1.69
CA ASP A 441 -13.55 15.58 1.38
C ASP A 441 -13.22 16.49 0.20
N LEU A 442 -12.48 17.56 0.51
CA LEU A 442 -12.00 18.58 -0.42
C LEU A 442 -10.47 18.67 -0.44
N SER A 443 -9.79 17.66 0.11
CA SER A 443 -8.33 17.65 0.28
C SER A 443 -7.56 17.66 -1.04
N ASN A 444 -6.27 17.97 -0.97
CA ASN A 444 -5.35 18.06 -2.11
C ASN A 444 -5.94 18.80 -3.31
N ASN A 445 -6.22 20.08 -3.10
CA ASN A 445 -6.70 21.01 -4.11
C ASN A 445 -5.95 22.34 -3.97
N LYS A 446 -6.47 23.41 -4.58
CA LYS A 446 -5.95 24.79 -4.50
C LYS A 446 -6.97 25.72 -3.83
N LEU A 447 -7.84 25.18 -2.96
CA LEU A 447 -8.85 25.97 -2.26
C LEU A 447 -8.16 26.98 -1.35
N ASN A 448 -8.69 28.19 -1.28
CA ASN A 448 -8.07 29.29 -0.56
C ASN A 448 -9.11 30.08 0.26
N SER A 449 -8.65 31.17 0.90
CA SER A 449 -9.48 32.01 1.77
C SER A 449 -9.94 31.28 3.04
N SER A 450 -10.77 31.95 3.84
CA SER A 450 -11.30 31.42 5.11
C SER A 450 -12.35 30.34 4.93
N ILE A 451 -12.32 29.34 5.81
CA ILE A 451 -13.39 28.35 5.96
C ILE A 451 -14.65 29.07 6.44
N PRO A 452 -15.80 28.97 5.74
CA PRO A 452 -17.00 29.71 6.09
C PRO A 452 -17.62 29.18 7.39
N SER A 453 -18.09 30.08 8.26
CA SER A 453 -18.77 29.71 9.52
C SER A 453 -20.02 28.87 9.34
N THR A 454 -20.66 28.97 8.17
CA THR A 454 -21.81 28.14 7.80
C THR A 454 -21.50 26.65 7.77
N ILE A 455 -20.22 26.24 7.71
CA ILE A 455 -19.82 24.83 7.80
C ILE A 455 -20.32 24.17 9.08
N GLY A 456 -20.45 24.93 10.18
CA GLY A 456 -21.03 24.44 11.44
C GLY A 456 -22.53 24.06 11.37
N SER A 457 -23.19 24.29 10.23
CA SER A 457 -24.58 23.86 9.98
C SER A 457 -24.68 22.41 9.49
N LEU A 458 -23.55 21.76 9.19
CA LEU A 458 -23.48 20.37 8.71
C LEU A 458 -23.65 19.35 9.86
N VAL A 459 -24.80 19.39 10.53
CA VAL A 459 -25.06 18.67 11.80
C VAL A 459 -25.05 17.13 11.72
N SER A 460 -25.02 16.55 10.52
CA SER A 460 -24.93 15.09 10.30
C SER A 460 -23.51 14.61 9.97
N LEU A 461 -22.54 15.53 9.87
CA LEU A 461 -21.22 15.24 9.34
C LEU A 461 -20.38 14.46 10.35
N THR A 462 -19.80 13.35 9.91
CA THR A 462 -18.91 12.49 10.71
C THR A 462 -17.45 12.59 10.26
N ASN A 463 -17.21 12.85 8.97
CA ASN A 463 -15.87 12.97 8.40
C ASN A 463 -15.71 14.30 7.63
N MET A 464 -14.66 15.05 7.97
CA MET A 464 -14.27 16.27 7.28
C MET A 464 -12.77 16.30 7.00
N SER A 465 -12.42 16.31 5.71
CA SER A 465 -11.04 16.37 5.24
C SER A 465 -10.85 17.58 4.33
N LEU A 466 -9.93 18.48 4.72
CA LEU A 466 -9.55 19.69 4.00
C LEU A 466 -8.04 19.81 3.81
N PHE A 467 -7.28 18.75 4.09
CA PHE A 467 -5.82 18.80 4.11
C PHE A 467 -5.22 19.15 2.74
N GLU A 468 -3.99 19.69 2.74
CA GLU A 468 -3.27 20.08 1.52
C GLU A 468 -4.10 21.02 0.61
N ASN A 469 -4.35 22.21 1.12
CA ASN A 469 -4.95 23.31 0.37
C ASN A 469 -4.21 24.62 0.71
N GLU A 470 -4.75 25.75 0.26
CA GLU A 470 -4.26 27.10 0.56
C GLU A 470 -5.23 27.87 1.48
N LEU A 471 -6.04 27.16 2.28
CA LEU A 471 -7.02 27.76 3.18
C LEU A 471 -6.32 28.61 4.23
N SER A 472 -6.87 29.79 4.51
CA SER A 472 -6.28 30.78 5.42
C SER A 472 -7.29 31.31 6.43
N GLY A 473 -6.90 32.25 7.28
CA GLY A 473 -7.77 32.81 8.32
C GLY A 473 -7.98 31.85 9.50
N ILE A 474 -8.94 32.18 10.36
CA ILE A 474 -9.18 31.44 11.61
C ILE A 474 -10.09 30.23 11.43
N MET A 475 -9.93 29.23 12.29
CA MET A 475 -10.90 28.14 12.43
C MET A 475 -12.21 28.69 13.01
N PRO A 476 -13.37 28.50 12.35
CA PRO A 476 -14.64 29.08 12.79
C PRO A 476 -15.13 28.46 14.11
N GLU A 477 -15.71 29.27 15.01
CA GLU A 477 -16.25 28.78 16.29
C GLU A 477 -17.41 27.79 16.10
N GLU A 478 -18.15 27.92 15.01
CA GLU A 478 -19.30 27.06 14.71
C GLU A 478 -18.92 25.61 14.41
N ILE A 479 -17.63 25.29 14.23
CA ILE A 479 -17.16 23.89 14.10
C ILE A 479 -17.65 23.03 15.27
N GLY A 480 -17.69 23.60 16.49
CA GLY A 480 -18.16 22.92 17.68
C GLY A 480 -19.66 22.56 17.69
N ASN A 481 -20.43 23.01 16.71
CA ASN A 481 -21.84 22.62 16.55
C ASN A 481 -22.00 21.24 15.89
N ILE A 482 -20.96 20.71 15.23
CA ILE A 482 -20.99 19.42 14.53
C ILE A 482 -20.66 18.31 15.53
N SER A 483 -21.55 18.07 16.51
CA SER A 483 -21.30 17.09 17.58
C SER A 483 -21.12 15.65 17.10
N THR A 484 -21.51 15.35 15.86
CA THR A 484 -21.36 14.03 15.20
C THR A 484 -19.96 13.78 14.64
N LEU A 485 -19.08 14.78 14.61
CA LEU A 485 -17.79 14.68 13.94
C LEU A 485 -16.85 13.69 14.65
N GLU A 486 -16.32 12.75 13.88
CA GLU A 486 -15.40 11.69 14.30
C GLU A 486 -13.99 11.92 13.75
N TYR A 487 -13.88 12.36 12.50
CA TYR A 487 -12.62 12.56 11.79
C TYR A 487 -12.52 14.00 11.28
N LEU A 488 -11.47 14.71 11.70
CA LEU A 488 -11.14 16.04 11.23
C LEU A 488 -9.67 16.10 10.83
N ASP A 489 -9.39 16.36 9.55
CA ASP A 489 -8.04 16.61 9.05
C ASP A 489 -7.97 17.89 8.23
N TRP A 490 -7.38 18.94 8.83
CA TRP A 490 -7.16 20.24 8.22
C TRP A 490 -5.66 20.57 8.12
N SER A 491 -4.82 19.54 8.05
CA SER A 491 -3.37 19.68 7.96
C SER A 491 -2.91 20.40 6.68
N SER A 492 -1.67 20.89 6.69
CA SER A 492 -0.99 21.44 5.50
C SER A 492 -1.81 22.52 4.79
N ASN A 493 -2.12 23.58 5.53
CA ASN A 493 -2.84 24.76 5.06
C ASN A 493 -2.15 26.04 5.59
N ARG A 494 -2.81 27.19 5.48
CA ARG A 494 -2.34 28.49 5.99
C ARG A 494 -3.25 29.04 7.09
N LEU A 495 -3.92 28.16 7.85
CA LEU A 495 -4.82 28.57 8.93
C LEU A 495 -4.03 29.28 10.04
N GLU A 496 -4.64 30.29 10.65
CA GLU A 496 -4.01 31.14 11.65
C GLU A 496 -4.93 31.39 12.85
N GLY A 497 -4.43 32.11 13.86
CA GLY A 497 -5.19 32.40 15.08
C GLY A 497 -5.36 31.18 16.00
N PRO A 498 -6.12 31.33 17.10
CA PRO A 498 -6.30 30.27 18.09
C PRO A 498 -7.28 29.18 17.63
N LEU A 499 -7.14 27.97 18.20
CA LEU A 499 -8.22 26.99 18.17
C LEU A 499 -9.44 27.55 18.93
N PRO A 500 -10.67 27.47 18.37
CA PRO A 500 -11.85 27.96 19.04
C PRO A 500 -12.16 27.11 20.28
N SER A 501 -12.61 27.75 21.37
CA SER A 501 -12.96 27.05 22.61
C SER A 501 -14.07 26.00 22.43
N THR A 502 -14.93 26.20 21.44
CA THR A 502 -16.03 25.29 21.06
C THR A 502 -15.54 23.96 20.50
N ILE A 503 -14.27 23.80 20.12
CA ILE A 503 -13.72 22.52 19.66
C ILE A 503 -13.85 21.42 20.71
N SER A 504 -13.87 21.80 22.00
CA SER A 504 -14.10 20.89 23.12
C SER A 504 -15.50 20.27 23.13
N ASN A 505 -16.47 20.79 22.35
CA ASN A 505 -17.81 20.23 22.22
C ASN A 505 -17.86 18.98 21.32
N LEU A 506 -16.81 18.71 20.53
CA LEU A 506 -16.76 17.59 19.60
C LEU A 506 -16.45 16.28 20.33
N LYS A 507 -17.46 15.70 20.99
CA LYS A 507 -17.30 14.53 21.86
C LYS A 507 -17.10 13.20 21.14
N ASN A 508 -17.39 13.14 19.83
CA ASN A 508 -17.24 11.92 19.04
C ASN A 508 -15.89 11.82 18.32
N LEU A 509 -14.99 12.80 18.46
CA LEU A 509 -13.71 12.79 17.77
C LEU A 509 -12.88 11.56 18.12
N ILE A 510 -12.43 10.89 17.06
CA ILE A 510 -11.45 9.80 17.05
C ILE A 510 -10.11 10.31 16.54
N LEU A 511 -10.14 11.17 15.51
CA LEU A 511 -8.96 11.75 14.87
C LEU A 511 -9.11 13.28 14.75
N PHE A 512 -8.09 14.00 15.22
CA PHE A 512 -8.01 15.47 15.10
C PHE A 512 -6.61 15.90 14.65
N TYR A 513 -6.48 16.27 13.37
CA TYR A 513 -5.22 16.69 12.76
C TYR A 513 -5.31 18.13 12.24
N VAL A 514 -4.40 18.97 12.73
CA VAL A 514 -4.15 20.32 12.22
C VAL A 514 -2.67 20.66 11.98
N PRO A 515 -1.74 19.69 11.77
CA PRO A 515 -0.33 20.02 11.66
C PRO A 515 -0.01 20.86 10.41
N SER A 516 1.16 21.51 10.42
CA SER A 516 1.66 22.30 9.28
C SER A 516 0.69 23.43 8.91
N ASN A 517 0.38 24.28 9.89
CA ASN A 517 -0.40 25.50 9.74
C ASN A 517 0.30 26.65 10.50
N ASN A 518 -0.34 27.81 10.58
CA ASN A 518 0.12 28.97 11.37
C ASN A 518 -0.77 29.21 12.60
N LEU A 519 -1.40 28.16 13.15
CA LEU A 519 -2.28 28.26 14.31
C LEU A 519 -1.48 28.67 15.55
N SER A 520 -2.09 29.46 16.42
CA SER A 520 -1.43 30.10 17.57
C SER A 520 -2.30 30.03 18.82
N GLY A 521 -1.96 30.79 19.87
CA GLY A 521 -2.70 30.76 21.13
C GLY A 521 -2.55 29.44 21.88
N THR A 522 -3.49 29.13 22.78
CA THR A 522 -3.46 27.91 23.60
C THR A 522 -4.41 26.86 23.08
N ILE A 523 -4.07 25.58 23.23
CA ILE A 523 -5.02 24.48 23.04
C ILE A 523 -6.04 24.53 24.18
N PRO A 524 -7.37 24.51 23.92
CA PRO A 524 -8.38 24.58 24.97
C PRO A 524 -8.17 23.52 26.05
N GLY A 525 -8.07 23.94 27.31
CA GLY A 525 -7.69 23.05 28.42
C GLY A 525 -8.70 21.95 28.74
N ASP A 526 -9.95 22.11 28.29
CA ASP A 526 -11.03 21.13 28.38
C ASP A 526 -11.19 20.26 27.12
N PHE A 527 -10.26 20.37 26.16
CA PHE A 527 -10.19 19.50 24.99
C PHE A 527 -9.82 18.08 25.42
N SER A 528 -10.86 17.28 25.64
CA SER A 528 -10.78 15.89 26.09
C SER A 528 -11.94 15.08 25.49
N PRO A 529 -11.97 14.87 24.15
CA PRO A 529 -12.95 13.98 23.55
C PRO A 529 -12.71 12.54 24.05
N PRO A 530 -13.75 11.81 24.49
CA PRO A 530 -13.60 10.50 25.11
C PRO A 530 -13.04 9.41 24.20
N PHE A 531 -13.30 9.49 22.88
CA PHE A 531 -12.89 8.50 21.89
C PHE A 531 -11.61 8.87 21.13
N LEU A 532 -10.92 9.94 21.55
CA LEU A 532 -9.77 10.46 20.84
C LEU A 532 -8.61 9.46 20.86
N SER A 533 -8.30 8.89 19.69
CA SER A 533 -7.21 7.94 19.48
C SER A 533 -5.97 8.64 18.91
N ASN A 534 -6.18 9.56 17.96
CA ASN A 534 -5.10 10.18 17.19
C ASN A 534 -5.23 11.70 17.22
N VAL A 535 -4.17 12.38 17.63
CA VAL A 535 -4.15 13.85 17.67
C VAL A 535 -2.83 14.42 17.20
N SER A 536 -2.89 15.46 16.37
CA SER A 536 -1.70 16.16 15.90
C SER A 536 -1.90 17.67 15.87
N PHE A 537 -1.05 18.37 16.61
CA PHE A 537 -0.90 19.83 16.65
C PHE A 537 0.45 20.28 16.09
N ALA A 538 1.23 19.37 15.51
CA ALA A 538 2.64 19.59 15.16
C ALA A 538 2.85 20.75 14.18
N SER A 539 4.04 21.35 14.18
CA SER A 539 4.45 22.40 13.22
C SER A 539 3.42 23.53 13.12
N ASN A 540 3.22 24.21 14.25
CA ASN A 540 2.35 25.36 14.41
C ASN A 540 3.02 26.35 15.38
N ASN A 541 2.28 27.36 15.82
CA ASN A 541 2.73 28.38 16.76
C ASN A 541 1.96 28.33 18.09
N PHE A 542 1.52 27.13 18.51
CA PHE A 542 0.77 26.95 19.77
C PHE A 542 1.65 27.25 20.99
N THR A 543 1.01 27.78 22.03
CA THR A 543 1.61 28.20 23.30
C THR A 543 0.81 27.62 24.48
N GLY A 544 1.31 27.77 25.71
CA GLY A 544 0.62 27.25 26.90
C GLY A 544 0.73 25.71 27.02
N PRO A 545 0.01 25.11 27.99
CA PRO A 545 0.10 23.68 28.25
C PRO A 545 -0.76 22.82 27.32
N LEU A 546 -0.32 21.57 27.15
CA LEU A 546 -1.18 20.51 26.61
C LEU A 546 -2.39 20.29 27.54
N PRO A 547 -3.58 19.96 27.02
CA PRO A 547 -4.77 19.75 27.84
C PRO A 547 -4.57 18.60 28.84
N ALA A 548 -4.74 18.89 30.14
CA ALA A 548 -4.52 17.90 31.20
C ALA A 548 -5.46 16.68 31.10
N GLY A 549 -6.63 16.86 30.49
CA GLY A 549 -7.62 15.81 30.27
C GLY A 549 -7.40 14.97 29.01
N ILE A 550 -6.40 15.23 28.17
CA ILE A 550 -6.29 14.61 26.84
C ILE A 550 -6.17 13.07 26.89
N CYS A 551 -5.69 12.53 28.02
CA CYS A 551 -5.58 11.09 28.27
C CYS A 551 -6.54 10.56 29.32
N LYS A 552 -7.60 11.30 29.66
CA LYS A 552 -8.52 10.91 30.73
C LYS A 552 -9.19 9.55 30.49
N THR A 553 -9.45 9.18 29.25
CA THR A 553 -10.09 7.91 28.87
C THR A 553 -9.10 6.78 28.60
N GLY A 554 -7.82 7.07 28.41
CA GLY A 554 -6.80 6.08 28.06
C GLY A 554 -6.83 5.60 26.61
N GLU A 555 -7.69 6.17 25.76
CA GLU A 555 -7.86 5.77 24.35
C GLU A 555 -6.77 6.29 23.42
N LEU A 556 -5.97 7.27 23.85
CA LEU A 556 -4.98 7.94 23.01
C LEU A 556 -3.84 6.99 22.62
N VAL A 557 -3.68 6.77 21.32
CA VAL A 557 -2.66 5.92 20.70
C VAL A 557 -1.51 6.75 20.15
N TYR A 558 -1.83 7.85 19.47
CA TYR A 558 -0.86 8.70 18.78
C TYR A 558 -1.04 10.17 19.15
N ILE A 559 0.06 10.80 19.57
CA ILE A 559 0.12 12.23 19.83
C ILE A 559 1.36 12.86 19.22
N ALA A 560 1.14 13.91 18.44
CA ALA A 560 2.18 14.79 17.94
C ALA A 560 1.86 16.25 18.27
N ALA A 561 2.81 16.95 18.88
CA ALA A 561 2.74 18.38 19.12
C ALA A 561 4.12 19.03 19.00
N ASN A 562 5.03 18.36 18.27
CA ASN A 562 6.38 18.85 18.04
C ASN A 562 6.40 20.16 17.24
N ASP A 563 7.53 20.88 17.26
CA ASP A 563 7.74 22.12 16.51
C ASP A 563 6.64 23.16 16.81
N ASN A 564 6.58 23.57 18.08
CA ASN A 564 5.64 24.54 18.61
C ASN A 564 6.31 25.35 19.75
N LYS A 565 5.52 26.15 20.49
CA LYS A 565 5.98 26.92 21.66
C LYS A 565 5.24 26.50 22.93
N LEU A 566 4.86 25.22 23.03
CA LEU A 566 4.11 24.67 24.16
C LEU A 566 4.96 24.70 25.44
N THR A 567 4.31 24.87 26.58
CA THR A 567 4.94 25.01 27.92
C THR A 567 4.24 24.10 28.92
N GLY A 568 4.69 24.04 30.17
CA GLY A 568 4.03 23.23 31.20
C GLY A 568 4.37 21.73 31.11
N PRO A 569 3.85 20.93 32.06
CA PRO A 569 4.14 19.51 32.16
C PRO A 569 3.42 18.66 31.12
N VAL A 570 4.04 17.53 30.78
CA VAL A 570 3.46 16.51 29.90
C VAL A 570 2.31 15.77 30.63
N PRO A 571 1.05 15.77 30.13
CA PRO A 571 -0.10 15.25 30.86
C PRO A 571 -0.38 13.75 30.64
N PHE A 572 0.66 12.89 30.54
CA PHE A 572 0.50 11.53 30.02
C PHE A 572 0.34 10.39 31.02
N LYS A 573 0.27 10.70 32.32
CA LYS A 573 0.24 9.72 33.42
C LYS A 573 -0.77 8.57 33.25
N ASN A 574 -1.88 8.79 32.52
CA ASN A 574 -2.97 7.81 32.33
C ASN A 574 -3.13 7.28 30.88
N CYS A 575 -2.20 7.56 29.94
CA CYS A 575 -2.36 7.15 28.53
C CYS A 575 -1.82 5.72 28.24
N SER A 576 -2.40 4.67 28.80
CA SER A 576 -1.81 3.31 28.70
C SER A 576 -1.69 2.75 27.27
N ARG A 577 -2.47 3.24 26.30
CA ARG A 577 -2.48 2.77 24.91
C ARG A 577 -1.52 3.51 23.97
N LEU A 578 -0.69 4.42 24.50
CA LEU A 578 0.24 5.20 23.66
C LEU A 578 1.21 4.27 22.94
N VAL A 579 1.27 4.44 21.62
CA VAL A 579 2.23 3.76 20.73
C VAL A 579 3.32 4.72 20.28
N ARG A 580 2.97 5.98 19.99
CA ARG A 580 3.93 6.99 19.53
C ARG A 580 3.65 8.37 20.12
N VAL A 581 4.73 8.99 20.61
CA VAL A 581 4.74 10.34 21.19
C VAL A 581 5.80 11.19 20.49
N ARG A 582 5.40 12.36 19.99
CA ARG A 582 6.28 13.39 19.41
C ARG A 582 6.01 14.75 20.04
N LEU A 583 6.90 15.21 20.90
CA LEU A 583 6.82 16.52 21.57
C LEU A 583 8.11 17.32 21.45
N GLU A 584 9.00 16.92 20.54
CA GLU A 584 10.28 17.58 20.32
C GLU A 584 10.13 19.04 19.88
N ASP A 585 11.18 19.85 20.03
CA ASP A 585 11.22 21.26 19.61
C ASP A 585 10.07 22.10 20.22
N ASN A 586 10.06 22.19 21.55
CA ASN A 586 9.07 22.94 22.32
C ASN A 586 9.70 23.62 23.56
N LEU A 587 8.86 24.19 24.44
CA LEU A 587 9.27 24.79 25.71
C LEU A 587 8.67 24.04 26.91
N LEU A 588 8.33 22.76 26.76
CA LEU A 588 7.71 21.94 27.80
C LEU A 588 8.66 21.82 28.99
N ASP A 589 8.11 21.95 30.19
CA ASP A 589 8.84 21.81 31.44
C ASP A 589 8.20 20.74 32.32
N GLY A 590 8.67 20.62 33.56
CA GLY A 590 8.13 19.64 34.50
C GLY A 590 9.09 18.50 34.79
N ASN A 591 8.80 17.82 35.89
CA ASN A 591 9.66 16.80 36.46
C ASN A 591 9.34 15.42 35.86
N ILE A 592 10.23 14.87 35.03
CA ILE A 592 10.01 13.58 34.36
C ILE A 592 10.01 12.37 35.29
N SER A 593 10.51 12.50 36.53
CA SER A 593 10.67 11.36 37.45
C SER A 593 9.38 10.63 37.79
N GLU A 594 8.24 11.34 37.77
CA GLU A 594 6.93 10.79 38.15
C GLU A 594 5.82 11.06 37.11
N VAL A 595 6.12 11.78 36.04
CA VAL A 595 5.13 12.24 35.06
C VAL A 595 4.76 11.16 34.05
N PHE A 596 5.70 10.27 33.73
CA PHE A 596 5.49 9.19 32.78
C PHE A 596 5.23 7.86 33.50
N GLY A 597 4.20 7.15 33.05
CA GLY A 597 3.85 5.81 33.51
C GLY A 597 4.55 4.71 32.73
N VAL A 598 4.02 3.49 32.84
CA VAL A 598 4.39 2.35 32.00
C VAL A 598 3.34 2.23 30.90
N TYR A 599 3.81 2.23 29.66
CA TYR A 599 3.05 2.21 28.43
C TYR A 599 3.43 0.92 27.66
N PRO A 600 2.65 -0.17 27.81
CA PRO A 600 3.02 -1.48 27.25
C PRO A 600 3.15 -1.46 25.73
N ASP A 601 2.38 -0.59 25.05
CA ASP A 601 2.33 -0.53 23.59
C ASP A 601 3.29 0.51 22.99
N LEU A 602 4.06 1.25 23.82
CA LEU A 602 4.87 2.38 23.38
C LEU A 602 6.11 1.91 22.61
N VAL A 603 6.22 2.35 21.36
CA VAL A 603 7.33 1.99 20.46
C VAL A 603 8.31 3.13 20.25
N PHE A 604 7.81 4.37 20.23
CA PHE A 604 8.60 5.56 19.90
C PHE A 604 8.21 6.75 20.79
N MET A 605 9.22 7.39 21.36
CA MET A 605 9.05 8.62 22.13
C MET A 605 10.18 9.60 21.83
N ASP A 606 9.81 10.80 21.38
CA ASP A 606 10.71 11.92 21.22
C ASP A 606 10.21 13.13 22.03
N LEU A 607 11.03 13.54 22.98
CA LEU A 607 10.82 14.68 23.88
C LEU A 607 12.02 15.64 23.82
N SER A 608 12.82 15.56 22.75
CA SER A 608 14.06 16.31 22.62
C SER A 608 13.81 17.81 22.56
N ASP A 609 14.82 18.61 22.88
CA ASP A 609 14.82 20.07 22.70
C ASP A 609 13.63 20.76 23.41
N ASN A 610 13.61 20.56 24.74
CA ASN A 610 12.60 21.09 25.66
C ASN A 610 13.28 21.61 26.95
N ARG A 611 12.51 21.85 28.01
CA ARG A 611 12.99 22.30 29.35
C ARG A 611 12.64 21.30 30.45
N LEU A 612 12.50 20.02 30.10
CA LEU A 612 12.16 18.96 31.03
C LEU A 612 13.31 18.75 32.04
N TYR A 613 12.98 18.54 33.31
CA TYR A 613 13.97 18.34 34.38
C TYR A 613 13.60 17.13 35.25
N GLY A 614 14.41 16.83 36.25
CA GLY A 614 14.22 15.67 37.12
C GLY A 614 15.23 14.56 36.83
N GLU A 615 14.88 13.33 37.16
CA GLU A 615 15.72 12.12 37.00
C GLU A 615 14.99 11.04 36.22
N LEU A 616 15.74 10.22 35.47
CA LEU A 616 15.21 9.06 34.77
C LEU A 616 14.72 7.99 35.76
N SER A 617 13.48 7.55 35.61
CA SER A 617 12.91 6.52 36.48
C SER A 617 13.22 5.11 35.97
N PRO A 618 13.64 4.17 36.84
CA PRO A 618 13.90 2.78 36.44
C PRO A 618 12.66 2.06 35.90
N LYS A 619 11.45 2.52 36.27
CA LYS A 619 10.17 1.97 35.78
C LYS A 619 10.02 2.05 34.26
N TRP A 620 10.76 2.94 33.59
CA TRP A 620 10.67 3.08 32.14
C TRP A 620 11.20 1.84 31.41
N ALA A 621 12.02 1.03 32.08
CA ALA A 621 12.44 -0.25 31.56
C ALA A 621 11.29 -1.26 31.40
N GLU A 622 10.13 -1.01 32.03
CA GLU A 622 8.92 -1.83 31.89
C GLU A 622 8.19 -1.58 30.55
N ASN A 623 8.58 -0.56 29.75
CA ASN A 623 8.07 -0.36 28.39
C ASN A 623 8.74 -1.32 27.40
N GLU A 624 8.30 -2.57 27.37
CA GLU A 624 9.00 -3.65 26.67
C GLU A 624 9.15 -3.44 25.15
N LEU A 625 8.25 -2.68 24.52
CA LEU A 625 8.26 -2.41 23.08
C LEU A 625 9.00 -1.13 22.68
N LEU A 626 9.49 -0.33 23.64
CA LEU A 626 10.10 0.96 23.34
C LEU A 626 11.43 0.78 22.62
N SER A 627 11.44 1.14 21.34
CA SER A 627 12.58 0.96 20.45
C SER A 627 13.41 2.23 20.26
N SER A 628 12.75 3.39 20.24
CA SER A 628 13.41 4.69 20.09
C SER A 628 13.01 5.61 21.23
N PHE A 629 14.01 5.98 22.03
CA PHE A 629 13.82 6.82 23.19
C PHE A 629 14.76 8.02 23.13
N ARG A 630 14.18 9.20 22.94
CA ARG A 630 14.91 10.45 22.67
C ARG A 630 14.49 11.55 23.64
N LEU A 631 15.50 12.11 24.30
CA LEU A 631 15.40 13.07 25.40
C LEU A 631 16.48 14.15 25.32
N SER A 632 17.16 14.27 24.18
CA SER A 632 18.30 15.18 24.04
C SER A 632 17.90 16.64 24.26
N GLY A 633 18.82 17.50 24.68
CA GLY A 633 18.54 18.96 24.77
C GLY A 633 17.52 19.32 25.85
N ASN A 634 17.68 18.76 27.06
CA ASN A 634 16.80 19.02 28.21
C ASN A 634 17.62 19.38 29.46
N LEU A 635 16.98 19.44 30.63
CA LEU A 635 17.59 19.74 31.94
C LEU A 635 17.58 18.53 32.88
N ILE A 636 17.58 17.31 32.33
CA ILE A 636 17.49 16.05 33.08
C ILE A 636 18.80 15.80 33.83
N SER A 637 18.70 15.38 35.08
CA SER A 637 19.79 15.16 36.03
C SER A 637 19.73 13.76 36.64
N GLY A 638 20.56 13.47 37.64
CA GLY A 638 20.67 12.14 38.24
C GLY A 638 21.50 11.18 37.37
N SER A 639 21.50 9.90 37.71
CA SER A 639 22.21 8.85 36.97
C SER A 639 21.32 8.15 35.95
N ILE A 640 21.92 7.49 34.96
CA ILE A 640 21.19 6.58 34.07
C ILE A 640 20.88 5.28 34.85
N PRO A 641 19.62 4.87 35.01
CA PRO A 641 19.28 3.62 35.69
C PRO A 641 19.75 2.39 34.92
N ALA A 642 20.29 1.40 35.62
CA ALA A 642 20.74 0.13 35.06
C ALA A 642 19.60 -0.65 34.37
N GLU A 643 18.37 -0.48 34.86
CA GLU A 643 17.17 -1.12 34.32
C GLU A 643 16.93 -0.78 32.84
N ILE A 644 17.24 0.45 32.40
CA ILE A 644 17.07 0.88 31.00
C ILE A 644 17.93 0.02 30.07
N GLY A 645 19.13 -0.38 30.51
CA GLY A 645 19.99 -1.29 29.75
C GLY A 645 19.45 -2.71 29.60
N ARG A 646 18.41 -3.09 30.35
CA ARG A 646 17.76 -4.40 30.24
C ARG A 646 16.56 -4.42 29.27
N MET A 647 16.23 -3.28 28.66
CA MET A 647 15.16 -3.18 27.66
C MET A 647 15.55 -3.94 26.39
N LYS A 648 14.72 -4.90 25.98
CA LYS A 648 15.04 -5.85 24.90
C LYS A 648 14.91 -5.25 23.50
N GLU A 649 13.96 -4.35 23.32
CA GLU A 649 13.65 -3.75 22.02
C GLU A 649 14.35 -2.40 21.82
N LEU A 650 14.98 -1.85 22.88
CA LEU A 650 15.66 -0.56 22.84
C LEU A 650 16.81 -0.59 21.84
N GLN A 651 16.69 0.29 20.87
CA GLN A 651 17.53 0.36 19.69
C GLN A 651 18.23 1.71 19.64
N MET A 652 17.46 2.80 19.73
CA MET A 652 18.01 4.14 19.81
C MET A 652 17.81 4.71 21.21
N PHE A 653 18.91 5.11 21.84
CA PHE A 653 18.86 5.85 23.09
C PHE A 653 19.68 7.14 22.97
N ARG A 654 19.00 8.27 22.89
CA ARG A 654 19.61 9.60 22.75
C ARG A 654 19.18 10.50 23.89
N ILE A 655 20.13 10.93 24.70
CA ILE A 655 19.91 11.81 25.85
C ILE A 655 21.05 12.83 25.99
N ALA A 656 21.56 13.27 24.84
CA ALA A 656 22.63 14.25 24.75
C ALA A 656 22.23 15.60 25.36
N SER A 657 23.19 16.44 25.69
CA SER A 657 22.94 17.83 26.13
C SER A 657 21.96 17.90 27.30
N ASN A 658 22.30 17.20 28.38
CA ASN A 658 21.54 17.16 29.64
C ASN A 658 22.50 17.40 30.83
N ARG A 659 22.07 17.11 32.06
CA ARG A 659 22.85 17.25 33.30
C ARG A 659 23.04 15.89 34.00
N LEU A 660 23.08 14.80 33.24
CA LEU A 660 23.25 13.45 33.80
C LEU A 660 24.61 13.30 34.46
N THR A 661 24.65 12.60 35.59
CA THR A 661 25.84 12.35 36.43
C THR A 661 26.01 10.86 36.69
N GLY A 662 27.02 10.46 37.46
CA GLY A 662 27.29 9.05 37.75
C GLY A 662 28.06 8.36 36.63
N GLU A 663 28.04 7.03 36.63
CA GLU A 663 28.74 6.19 35.65
C GLU A 663 27.80 5.70 34.55
N ILE A 664 28.36 5.27 33.42
CA ILE A 664 27.60 4.61 32.35
C ILE A 664 27.26 3.17 32.81
N PRO A 665 25.99 2.77 32.89
CA PRO A 665 25.62 1.41 33.33
C PRO A 665 26.13 0.34 32.36
N GLU A 666 26.72 -0.72 32.90
CA GLU A 666 27.19 -1.87 32.11
C GLU A 666 26.04 -2.58 31.39
N GLU A 667 24.84 -2.57 31.95
CA GLU A 667 23.66 -3.23 31.40
C GLU A 667 23.29 -2.73 30.00
N LEU A 668 23.58 -1.47 29.64
CA LEU A 668 23.34 -0.94 28.29
C LEU A 668 24.03 -1.77 27.19
N PHE A 669 25.12 -2.44 27.57
CA PHE A 669 25.96 -3.21 26.69
C PHE A 669 25.83 -4.73 26.90
N ASN A 670 24.73 -5.20 27.48
CA ASN A 670 24.45 -6.64 27.53
C ASN A 670 24.47 -7.26 26.13
N SER A 671 24.88 -8.52 26.00
CA SER A 671 24.90 -9.25 24.72
C SER A 671 23.53 -9.40 24.06
N SER A 672 22.43 -9.21 24.81
CA SER A 672 21.06 -9.19 24.30
C SER A 672 20.59 -7.80 23.84
N SER A 673 21.42 -6.77 24.02
CA SER A 673 21.09 -5.38 23.66
C SER A 673 20.96 -5.25 22.14
N ARG A 674 19.89 -4.59 21.69
CA ARG A 674 19.68 -4.22 20.27
C ARG A 674 20.11 -2.79 19.97
N LEU A 675 20.79 -2.16 20.91
CA LEU A 675 21.21 -0.78 20.82
C LEU A 675 22.21 -0.60 19.67
N TYR A 676 21.87 0.28 18.74
CA TYR A 676 22.76 0.64 17.63
C TYR A 676 23.26 2.08 17.71
N ASP A 677 22.48 2.95 18.35
CA ASP A 677 22.75 4.37 18.42
C ASP A 677 22.56 4.82 19.84
N LEU A 678 23.71 5.07 20.46
CA LEU A 678 23.84 5.55 21.81
C LEU A 678 24.47 6.93 21.75
N ASN A 679 23.69 7.95 22.11
CA ASN A 679 24.20 9.30 22.26
C ASN A 679 23.97 9.80 23.69
N LEU A 680 25.07 9.90 24.44
CA LEU A 680 25.15 10.41 25.80
C LEU A 680 25.99 11.70 25.86
N SER A 681 26.22 12.37 24.72
CA SER A 681 27.14 13.50 24.65
C SER A 681 26.70 14.68 25.52
N ASP A 682 27.63 15.57 25.86
CA ASP A 682 27.35 16.83 26.54
C ASP A 682 26.54 16.66 27.84
N ASN A 683 27.08 15.82 28.73
CA ASN A 683 26.53 15.53 30.06
C ASN A 683 27.65 15.66 31.12
N LEU A 684 27.39 15.24 32.36
CA LEU A 684 28.34 15.24 33.47
C LEU A 684 28.72 13.81 33.90
N LEU A 685 28.64 12.84 32.99
CA LEU A 685 28.97 11.43 33.26
C LEU A 685 30.45 11.28 33.60
N SER A 686 30.78 10.37 34.51
CA SER A 686 32.12 10.16 35.05
C SER A 686 32.44 8.66 35.17
N GLY A 687 33.58 8.32 35.75
CA GLY A 687 34.03 6.92 35.83
C GLY A 687 34.73 6.44 34.56
N LYS A 688 34.73 5.14 34.31
CA LYS A 688 35.33 4.50 33.14
C LYS A 688 34.29 4.19 32.05
N ILE A 689 34.73 4.02 30.81
CA ILE A 689 33.90 3.36 29.79
C ILE A 689 33.86 1.87 30.15
N PRO A 690 32.69 1.23 30.29
CA PRO A 690 32.64 -0.15 30.75
C PRO A 690 33.16 -1.15 29.71
N GLU A 691 33.96 -2.14 30.15
CA GLU A 691 34.54 -3.18 29.30
C GLU A 691 33.45 -4.01 28.59
N LYS A 692 32.25 -4.10 29.19
CA LYS A 692 31.11 -4.79 28.59
C LYS A 692 30.66 -4.20 27.25
N ILE A 693 31.08 -2.98 26.91
CA ILE A 693 30.79 -2.35 25.62
C ILE A 693 31.10 -3.25 24.42
N GLY A 694 32.16 -4.08 24.50
CA GLY A 694 32.50 -5.04 23.45
C GLY A 694 31.44 -6.11 23.17
N GLN A 695 30.48 -6.30 24.07
CA GLN A 695 29.35 -7.21 23.88
C GLN A 695 28.18 -6.58 23.09
N ALA A 696 28.17 -5.24 22.94
CA ALA A 696 27.15 -4.54 22.16
C ALA A 696 27.47 -4.59 20.66
N THR A 697 27.40 -5.79 20.07
CA THR A 697 27.83 -6.02 18.68
C THR A 697 26.95 -5.31 17.65
N ALA A 698 25.72 -4.94 18.00
CA ALA A 698 24.81 -4.20 17.12
C ALA A 698 25.09 -2.68 17.08
N LEU A 699 26.04 -2.19 17.90
CA LEU A 699 26.34 -0.77 18.07
C LEU A 699 27.03 -0.18 16.82
N GLN A 700 26.51 0.94 16.33
CA GLN A 700 26.97 1.61 15.10
C GLN A 700 27.35 3.06 15.34
N SER A 701 26.62 3.74 16.19
CA SER A 701 26.86 5.11 16.57
C SER A 701 27.03 5.15 18.08
N LEU A 702 28.22 5.56 18.50
CA LEU A 702 28.53 5.81 19.89
C LEU A 702 29.08 7.22 20.05
N ASP A 703 28.33 8.06 20.74
CA ASP A 703 28.75 9.40 21.12
C ASP A 703 28.70 9.57 22.64
N LEU A 704 29.88 9.65 23.23
CA LEU A 704 30.11 9.90 24.66
C LEU A 704 30.88 11.22 24.86
N SER A 705 30.96 12.06 23.83
CA SER A 705 31.76 13.28 23.86
C SER A 705 31.22 14.32 24.87
N GLY A 706 32.06 15.23 25.33
CA GLY A 706 31.61 16.32 26.22
C GLY A 706 31.16 15.83 27.60
N ASN A 707 31.86 14.87 28.19
CA ASN A 707 31.58 14.33 29.52
C ASN A 707 32.82 14.45 30.44
N ASN A 708 32.75 13.88 31.64
CA ASN A 708 33.84 13.79 32.60
C ASN A 708 34.40 12.36 32.72
N LEU A 709 34.32 11.56 31.65
CA LEU A 709 34.81 10.19 31.63
C LEU A 709 36.34 10.18 31.77
N SER A 710 36.85 9.20 32.49
CA SER A 710 38.25 9.08 32.90
C SER A 710 38.74 7.65 32.67
N HIS A 711 39.97 7.34 33.10
CA HIS A 711 40.62 6.05 32.88
C HIS A 711 40.93 5.79 31.39
N PRO A 712 41.65 4.70 31.07
CA PRO A 712 41.92 4.34 29.68
C PRO A 712 40.67 3.89 28.92
N ILE A 713 40.70 4.08 27.61
CA ILE A 713 39.73 3.48 26.70
C ILE A 713 39.88 1.94 26.79
N PRO A 714 38.81 1.16 27.03
CA PRO A 714 38.91 -0.29 27.15
C PRO A 714 39.26 -0.95 25.82
N ASP A 715 40.06 -2.03 25.86
CA ASP A 715 40.45 -2.81 24.68
C ASP A 715 39.21 -3.45 24.00
N GLU A 716 38.21 -3.82 24.81
CA GLU A 716 36.95 -4.44 24.41
C GLU A 716 36.11 -3.54 23.49
N LEU A 717 36.32 -2.22 23.50
CA LEU A 717 35.64 -1.33 22.55
C LEU A 717 35.99 -1.69 21.09
N GLY A 718 37.15 -2.31 20.86
CA GLY A 718 37.55 -2.85 19.56
C GLY A 718 36.72 -4.06 19.08
N ASP A 719 35.89 -4.64 19.95
CA ASP A 719 35.03 -5.79 19.63
C ASP A 719 33.65 -5.37 19.05
N CYS A 720 33.33 -4.07 19.06
CA CYS A 720 32.11 -3.50 18.45
C CYS A 720 32.22 -3.39 16.92
N GLN A 721 32.25 -4.53 16.22
CA GLN A 721 32.63 -4.58 14.79
C GLN A 721 31.72 -3.82 13.82
N ASP A 722 30.47 -3.52 14.20
CA ASP A 722 29.53 -2.76 13.38
C ASP A 722 29.63 -1.23 13.60
N LEU A 723 30.56 -0.77 14.46
CA LEU A 723 30.71 0.64 14.79
C LEU A 723 31.15 1.47 13.59
N ILE A 724 30.48 2.61 13.40
CA ILE A 724 30.61 3.52 12.26
C ILE A 724 31.10 4.89 12.69
N THR A 725 30.51 5.38 13.77
CA THR A 725 30.81 6.66 14.37
C THR A 725 31.22 6.40 15.80
N LEU A 726 32.41 6.87 16.17
CA LEU A 726 32.92 6.81 17.52
C LEU A 726 33.39 8.19 17.95
N LYS A 727 32.69 8.79 18.91
CA LYS A 727 33.01 10.10 19.46
C LYS A 727 33.20 10.01 20.96
N LEU A 728 34.44 10.19 21.39
CA LEU A 728 34.88 10.20 22.79
C LEU A 728 35.53 11.55 23.15
N GLY A 729 35.46 12.53 22.25
CA GLY A 729 36.12 13.82 22.39
C GLY A 729 35.68 14.61 23.63
N ASN A 730 36.50 15.53 24.10
CA ASN A 730 36.19 16.40 25.26
C ASN A 730 35.83 15.62 26.53
N ASN A 731 36.77 14.81 27.01
CA ASN A 731 36.69 14.00 28.24
C ASN A 731 38.03 14.06 29.02
N ARG A 732 38.20 13.21 30.03
CA ARG A 732 39.45 13.04 30.81
C ARG A 732 40.08 11.64 30.60
N LEU A 733 39.86 11.02 29.45
CA LEU A 733 40.39 9.69 29.14
C LEU A 733 41.91 9.74 29.06
N ASN A 734 42.59 8.78 29.68
CA ASN A 734 44.05 8.76 29.82
C ASN A 734 44.65 7.45 29.27
N GLY A 735 45.96 7.24 29.48
CA GLY A 735 46.65 6.08 28.91
C GLY A 735 46.88 6.22 27.40
N SER A 736 47.17 5.11 26.71
CA SER A 736 47.39 5.09 25.27
C SER A 736 46.14 4.68 24.50
N ILE A 737 46.07 5.05 23.22
CA ILE A 737 45.04 4.55 22.31
C ILE A 737 45.16 3.01 22.21
N PRO A 738 44.11 2.23 22.52
CA PRO A 738 44.13 0.77 22.45
C PRO A 738 44.49 0.23 21.07
N LEU A 739 45.31 -0.83 21.03
CA LEU A 739 45.68 -1.48 19.76
C LEU A 739 44.45 -2.08 19.06
N ARG A 740 43.49 -2.58 19.84
CA ARG A 740 42.27 -3.22 19.35
C ARG A 740 41.29 -2.25 18.68
N LEU A 741 41.42 -0.93 18.87
CA LEU A 741 40.60 0.02 18.11
C LEU A 741 40.83 -0.09 16.60
N GLY A 742 42.01 -0.56 16.16
CA GLY A 742 42.26 -0.87 14.75
C GLY A 742 41.36 -1.99 14.18
N SER A 743 40.78 -2.83 15.04
CA SER A 743 39.88 -3.92 14.62
C SER A 743 38.49 -3.43 14.20
N LEU A 744 38.14 -2.16 14.45
CA LEU A 744 36.86 -1.55 14.07
C LEU A 744 36.81 -1.22 12.57
N THR A 745 36.98 -2.21 11.69
CA THR A 745 37.13 -1.98 10.25
C THR A 745 35.91 -1.37 9.56
N SER A 746 34.74 -1.39 10.22
CA SER A 746 33.51 -0.71 9.77
C SER A 746 33.45 0.77 10.16
N LEU A 747 34.40 1.23 10.99
CA LEU A 747 34.47 2.61 11.46
C LEU A 747 34.85 3.52 10.31
N GLN A 748 34.01 4.52 10.08
CA GLN A 748 34.03 5.18 8.78
C GLN A 748 33.58 6.64 8.83
N THR A 749 32.62 7.03 9.67
CA THR A 749 32.10 8.42 9.63
C THR A 749 33.09 9.33 10.33
N GLU A 750 33.48 8.95 11.54
CA GLU A 750 34.27 9.80 12.42
C GLU A 750 34.84 8.97 13.56
N LEU A 751 36.13 9.17 13.82
CA LEU A 751 36.81 8.79 15.05
C LEU A 751 37.28 10.08 15.72
N ASP A 752 36.57 10.49 16.76
CA ASP A 752 36.92 11.68 17.55
C ASP A 752 37.38 11.27 18.94
N LEU A 753 38.68 11.44 19.21
CA LEU A 753 39.33 11.27 20.51
C LEU A 753 39.89 12.59 21.03
N SER A 754 39.48 13.71 20.46
CA SER A 754 40.02 15.04 20.75
C SER A 754 39.83 15.46 22.21
N ARG A 755 40.60 16.44 22.68
CA ARG A 755 40.45 17.08 24.01
C ARG A 755 40.35 16.04 25.13
N ASN A 756 41.36 15.18 25.23
CA ASN A 756 41.51 14.16 26.27
C ASN A 756 42.93 14.23 26.88
N LEU A 757 43.27 13.26 27.75
CA LEU A 757 44.60 13.12 28.37
C LEU A 757 45.38 11.93 27.79
N LEU A 758 45.14 11.59 26.52
CA LEU A 758 45.77 10.44 25.87
C LEU A 758 47.26 10.67 25.65
N THR A 759 48.06 9.61 25.83
CA THR A 759 49.53 9.61 25.80
C THR A 759 50.05 8.46 24.93
N GLY A 760 51.37 8.34 24.79
CA GLY A 760 51.98 7.27 23.99
C GLY A 760 51.89 7.55 22.49
N SER A 761 52.19 6.53 21.67
CA SER A 761 52.18 6.64 20.21
C SER A 761 50.87 6.22 19.59
N ILE A 762 50.57 6.75 18.41
CA ILE A 762 49.46 6.28 17.56
C ILE A 762 49.72 4.81 17.19
N PRO A 763 48.83 3.85 17.51
CA PRO A 763 49.02 2.44 17.19
C PRO A 763 49.12 2.17 15.69
N SER A 764 50.06 1.31 15.29
CA SER A 764 50.17 0.83 13.90
C SER A 764 48.90 0.16 13.39
N GLN A 765 48.11 -0.42 14.29
CA GLN A 765 46.86 -1.13 14.01
C GLN A 765 45.76 -0.18 13.52
N LEU A 766 45.81 1.12 13.81
CA LEU A 766 44.82 2.05 13.25
C LEU A 766 44.87 2.12 11.72
N ALA A 767 45.98 1.71 11.10
CA ALA A 767 46.11 1.57 9.65
C ALA A 767 45.07 0.65 8.99
N SER A 768 44.39 -0.24 9.75
CA SER A 768 43.32 -1.08 9.21
C SER A 768 41.96 -0.39 9.08
N LEU A 769 41.79 0.82 9.63
CA LEU A 769 40.55 1.61 9.54
C LEU A 769 40.40 2.30 8.18
N ARG A 770 40.48 1.52 7.10
CA ARG A 770 40.63 2.04 5.73
C ARG A 770 39.45 2.86 5.24
N LEU A 771 38.28 2.66 5.84
CA LEU A 771 37.05 3.36 5.49
C LEU A 771 36.96 4.75 6.17
N LEU A 772 37.67 4.99 7.28
CA LEU A 772 37.58 6.21 8.08
C LEU A 772 37.75 7.51 7.29
N GLU A 773 36.74 8.39 7.36
CA GLU A 773 36.69 9.67 6.65
C GLU A 773 37.19 10.85 7.48
N LYS A 774 36.87 10.86 8.77
CA LYS A 774 37.23 11.94 9.70
C LYS A 774 37.98 11.38 10.89
N LEU A 775 39.12 11.97 11.19
CA LEU A 775 39.93 11.62 12.35
C LEU A 775 40.27 12.88 13.15
N ASN A 776 39.81 12.94 14.39
CA ASN A 776 40.17 14.01 15.30
C ASN A 776 40.89 13.47 16.54
N LEU A 777 42.17 13.82 16.68
CA LEU A 777 43.03 13.47 17.81
C LEU A 777 43.53 14.71 18.56
N SER A 778 42.99 15.90 18.25
CA SER A 778 43.57 17.14 18.73
C SER A 778 43.49 17.33 20.24
N HIS A 779 44.32 18.21 20.80
CA HIS A 779 44.36 18.49 22.24
C HIS A 779 44.53 17.24 23.10
N ASN A 780 45.62 16.52 22.89
CA ASN A 780 46.05 15.37 23.69
C ASN A 780 47.56 15.48 24.00
N SER A 781 48.16 14.42 24.54
CA SER A 781 49.60 14.30 24.80
C SER A 781 50.24 13.16 23.99
N LEU A 782 49.72 12.89 22.79
CA LEU A 782 50.21 11.84 21.90
C LEU A 782 51.60 12.20 21.36
N SER A 783 52.44 11.19 21.13
CA SER A 783 53.84 11.34 20.72
C SER A 783 54.23 10.33 19.64
N GLY A 784 55.47 10.38 19.15
CA GLY A 784 55.94 9.45 18.11
C GLY A 784 55.55 9.89 16.69
N SER A 785 55.60 8.95 15.74
CA SER A 785 55.46 9.23 14.31
C SER A 785 54.02 9.06 13.80
N LEU A 786 53.66 9.85 12.79
CA LEU A 786 52.39 9.76 12.05
C LEU A 786 52.33 8.61 11.02
N ALA A 787 53.40 7.82 10.88
CA ALA A 787 53.48 6.74 9.90
C ALA A 787 52.26 5.78 9.89
N PRO A 788 51.63 5.40 11.02
CA PRO A 788 50.42 4.57 11.00
C PRO A 788 49.23 5.15 10.24
N LEU A 789 49.14 6.48 10.14
CA LEU A 789 48.00 7.16 9.51
C LEU A 789 48.12 7.24 7.98
N SER A 790 49.29 6.92 7.40
CA SER A 790 49.50 7.00 5.95
C SER A 790 48.71 5.95 5.15
N GLU A 791 48.20 4.90 5.81
CA GLU A 791 47.45 3.81 5.19
C GLU A 791 45.92 4.03 5.23
N LEU A 792 45.44 5.13 5.83
CA LEU A 792 44.02 5.48 5.90
C LEU A 792 43.56 6.09 4.57
N ARG A 793 43.00 5.25 3.70
CA ARG A 793 42.75 5.60 2.28
C ARG A 793 41.58 6.54 2.05
N SER A 794 40.54 6.43 2.87
CA SER A 794 39.31 7.24 2.76
C SER A 794 39.35 8.53 3.60
N LEU A 795 40.45 8.78 4.31
CA LEU A 795 40.57 9.93 5.20
C LEU A 795 40.56 11.22 4.39
N GLY A 796 39.58 12.08 4.66
CA GLY A 796 39.41 13.38 4.01
C GLY A 796 39.57 14.57 4.96
N ASP A 797 39.37 14.35 6.26
CA ASP A 797 39.42 15.40 7.30
C ASP A 797 40.25 14.90 8.49
N VAL A 798 41.25 15.68 8.90
CA VAL A 798 42.14 15.32 9.98
C VAL A 798 42.52 16.51 10.85
N ASP A 799 42.33 16.37 12.16
CA ASP A 799 42.83 17.32 13.16
C ASP A 799 43.70 16.58 14.18
N ILE A 800 44.99 16.92 14.21
CA ILE A 800 45.98 16.37 15.13
C ILE A 800 46.64 17.46 15.98
N SER A 801 46.07 18.67 15.96
CA SER A 801 46.64 19.84 16.62
C SER A 801 46.81 19.65 18.13
N PHE A 802 47.73 20.40 18.73
CA PHE A 802 48.00 20.39 20.18
C PHE A 802 48.30 18.99 20.73
N ASN A 803 49.40 18.39 20.25
CA ASN A 803 49.95 17.11 20.71
C ASN A 803 51.50 17.21 20.78
N ASN A 804 52.20 16.09 20.98
CA ASN A 804 53.66 16.01 20.96
C ASN A 804 54.17 15.11 19.81
N LEU A 805 53.46 15.12 18.67
CA LEU A 805 53.75 14.29 17.51
C LEU A 805 55.01 14.79 16.78
N SER A 806 55.69 13.87 16.10
CA SER A 806 57.01 14.10 15.52
C SER A 806 57.19 13.43 14.16
N GLY A 807 58.11 13.96 13.36
CA GLY A 807 58.43 13.42 12.03
C GLY A 807 57.68 14.11 10.89
N THR A 808 57.70 13.48 9.72
CA THR A 808 57.13 14.04 8.49
C THR A 808 55.63 13.81 8.40
N LEU A 809 54.88 14.78 7.85
CA LEU A 809 53.47 14.56 7.52
C LEU A 809 53.28 13.41 6.50
N PRO A 810 52.28 12.54 6.66
CA PRO A 810 51.90 11.56 5.65
C PRO A 810 51.54 12.22 4.31
N ASN A 811 52.00 11.66 3.19
CA ASN A 811 51.67 12.16 1.87
C ASN A 811 50.30 11.63 1.40
N THR A 812 49.23 12.12 2.01
CA THR A 812 47.84 11.73 1.73
C THR A 812 46.97 13.00 1.62
N PRO A 813 45.85 12.97 0.87
CA PRO A 813 45.00 14.15 0.64
C PRO A 813 44.62 14.90 1.93
N ALA A 814 44.13 14.20 2.96
CA ALA A 814 43.75 14.81 4.23
C ALA A 814 44.87 15.65 4.88
N PHE A 815 46.13 15.18 4.86
CA PHE A 815 47.26 15.90 5.46
C PHE A 815 47.87 16.97 4.53
N ILE A 816 47.61 16.88 3.23
CA ILE A 816 47.99 17.92 2.26
C ILE A 816 47.03 19.10 2.38
N ASP A 817 45.74 18.82 2.55
CA ASP A 817 44.67 19.81 2.61
C ASP A 817 44.44 20.34 4.04
N ALA A 818 44.99 19.67 5.05
CA ALA A 818 44.95 20.12 6.45
C ALA A 818 45.51 21.54 6.61
N SER A 819 44.71 22.38 7.27
CA SER A 819 45.02 23.76 7.61
C SER A 819 46.11 23.86 8.68
N ARG A 820 46.63 25.08 8.87
CA ARG A 820 47.62 25.35 9.92
C ARG A 820 47.03 25.07 11.31
N GLU A 821 45.75 25.39 11.50
CA GLU A 821 45.03 25.25 12.75
C GLU A 821 44.87 23.78 13.16
N GLU A 822 44.73 22.87 12.20
CA GLU A 822 44.57 21.42 12.39
C GLU A 822 45.90 20.68 12.65
N LEU A 823 47.04 21.35 12.45
CA LEU A 823 48.39 20.76 12.61
C LEU A 823 49.21 21.42 13.74
N GLN A 824 48.84 22.62 14.16
CA GLN A 824 49.61 23.43 15.12
C GLN A 824 49.82 22.75 16.48
N GLY A 825 50.74 23.25 17.28
CA GLY A 825 50.97 22.75 18.64
C GLY A 825 51.74 21.44 18.72
N ASN A 826 52.30 20.95 17.61
CA ASN A 826 53.20 19.79 17.53
C ASN A 826 54.64 20.25 17.14
N PRO A 827 55.53 20.50 18.11
CA PRO A 827 56.81 21.19 17.84
C PRO A 827 57.81 20.40 16.99
N ASN A 828 57.67 19.07 16.94
CA ASN A 828 58.61 18.17 16.26
C ASN A 828 58.07 17.67 14.90
N LEU A 829 56.94 18.19 14.41
CA LEU A 829 56.45 17.93 13.06
C LEU A 829 57.19 18.80 12.04
N CYS A 830 57.50 18.21 10.90
CA CYS A 830 58.13 18.91 9.79
C CYS A 830 57.37 18.65 8.49
N GLY A 831 57.29 19.67 7.62
CA GLY A 831 56.42 19.66 6.43
C GLY A 831 56.60 20.90 5.56
N LYS A 832 55.56 21.26 4.79
CA LYS A 832 55.57 22.46 3.95
C LYS A 832 55.46 23.73 4.81
N GLN A 833 56.20 24.78 4.44
CA GLN A 833 56.23 26.04 5.18
C GLN A 833 54.88 26.78 5.16
N GLU A 834 54.08 26.58 4.11
CA GLU A 834 52.71 27.12 3.93
C GLU A 834 51.72 26.57 4.97
N GLN A 835 51.98 25.38 5.53
CA GLN A 835 51.19 24.76 6.60
C GLN A 835 51.69 25.14 8.00
N GLY A 836 52.62 26.08 8.12
CA GLY A 836 53.15 26.58 9.41
C GLY A 836 54.12 25.64 10.13
N LEU A 837 54.64 24.61 9.46
CA LEU A 837 55.59 23.64 10.00
C LEU A 837 57.05 23.96 9.62
N THR A 838 57.99 23.41 10.39
CA THR A 838 59.43 23.51 10.07
C THR A 838 59.78 22.63 8.85
N VAL A 839 60.71 23.09 8.01
CA VAL A 839 61.15 22.31 6.83
C VAL A 839 62.03 21.14 7.30
N CYS A 840 61.71 19.91 6.88
CA CYS A 840 62.41 18.71 7.31
C CYS A 840 63.90 18.74 6.97
N SER A 841 64.77 18.60 7.98
CA SER A 841 66.22 18.57 7.80
C SER A 841 66.69 17.15 7.47
N VAL A 842 67.19 16.92 6.25
CA VAL A 842 67.79 15.62 5.89
C VAL A 842 69.21 15.55 6.45
N SER A 843 69.38 14.89 7.60
CA SER A 843 70.71 14.49 8.08
C SER A 843 71.12 13.16 7.44
N SER A 844 72.06 13.24 6.50
CA SER A 844 72.69 12.11 5.82
C SER A 844 73.56 11.29 6.77
N SER A 845 73.27 10.01 6.93
CA SER A 845 74.24 9.03 7.40
C SER A 845 74.05 7.68 6.70
N SER A 846 74.81 7.45 5.65
CA SER A 846 75.05 6.13 5.05
C SER A 846 75.84 5.25 6.02
N PRO A 847 75.75 3.91 5.88
CA PRO A 847 76.99 3.17 5.62
C PRO A 847 76.88 2.26 4.40
N ASN A 848 77.95 2.32 3.61
CA ASN A 848 78.30 1.45 2.49
C ASN A 848 78.42 -0.02 2.90
N GLY A 849 78.03 -0.91 1.98
CA GLY A 849 78.34 -2.34 2.01
C GLY A 849 78.06 -2.99 0.65
N SER A 850 78.99 -2.80 -0.28
CA SER A 850 78.97 -3.29 -1.67
C SER A 850 78.78 -4.81 -1.81
N LYS A 851 78.05 -5.22 -2.86
CA LYS A 851 78.62 -6.07 -3.94
C LYS A 851 77.71 -6.10 -5.18
N LYS A 852 78.28 -5.69 -6.31
CA LYS A 852 77.75 -5.85 -7.67
C LYS A 852 77.84 -7.32 -8.09
N THR A 853 76.81 -7.83 -8.78
CA THR A 853 76.97 -8.68 -9.98
C THR A 853 75.77 -8.55 -10.93
N ASN A 854 76.03 -7.89 -12.05
CA ASN A 854 75.63 -8.13 -13.44
C ASN A 854 74.40 -9.01 -13.77
N TRP A 855 73.38 -8.37 -14.34
CA TRP A 855 72.87 -8.58 -15.72
C TRP A 855 73.40 -9.85 -16.40
N LYS A 856 72.58 -10.93 -16.41
CA LYS A 856 72.49 -12.05 -17.38
C LYS A 856 72.07 -13.37 -16.71
N VAL A 857 70.89 -13.44 -16.09
CA VAL A 857 70.03 -14.65 -16.02
C VAL A 857 68.57 -14.20 -15.78
N ILE A 858 67.90 -13.63 -16.79
CA ILE A 858 66.48 -13.20 -16.71
C ILE A 858 65.54 -14.08 -17.57
N ILE A 859 66.01 -15.12 -18.27
CA ILE A 859 65.15 -15.81 -19.28
C ILE A 859 65.00 -17.34 -19.11
N ALA A 860 65.49 -17.97 -18.03
CA ALA A 860 65.45 -19.45 -17.91
C ALA A 860 64.51 -20.06 -16.84
N VAL A 861 63.82 -19.27 -16.01
CA VAL A 861 62.98 -19.83 -14.90
C VAL A 861 61.53 -19.33 -14.88
N LEU A 862 61.21 -18.23 -15.57
CA LEU A 862 59.84 -17.68 -15.58
C LEU A 862 58.93 -18.23 -16.68
N VAL A 863 59.49 -18.90 -17.68
CA VAL A 863 58.72 -19.50 -18.79
C VAL A 863 58.17 -20.90 -18.45
N PRO A 864 58.87 -21.79 -17.70
CA PRO A 864 58.33 -23.11 -17.38
C PRO A 864 57.19 -23.10 -16.35
N VAL A 865 57.19 -22.15 -15.40
CA VAL A 865 56.20 -22.12 -14.29
C VAL A 865 54.83 -21.66 -14.76
N ALA A 866 54.77 -20.69 -15.68
CA ALA A 866 53.52 -20.24 -16.27
C ALA A 866 52.92 -21.30 -17.23
N PHE A 867 53.76 -22.05 -17.95
CA PHE A 867 53.29 -23.08 -18.88
C PHE A 867 52.75 -24.34 -18.17
N VAL A 868 53.35 -24.71 -17.02
CA VAL A 868 52.85 -25.82 -16.19
C VAL A 868 51.55 -25.46 -15.46
N ALA A 869 51.40 -24.22 -15.00
CA ALA A 869 50.15 -23.76 -14.38
C ALA A 869 48.97 -23.71 -15.37
N ILE A 870 49.24 -23.35 -16.63
CA ILE A 870 48.24 -23.32 -17.70
C ILE A 870 47.90 -24.74 -18.20
N LEU A 871 48.88 -25.66 -18.26
CA LEU A 871 48.62 -27.06 -18.60
C LEU A 871 47.84 -27.80 -17.50
N LEU A 872 48.07 -27.47 -16.22
CA LEU A 872 47.32 -28.03 -15.09
C LEU A 872 45.87 -27.53 -15.05
N SER A 873 45.64 -26.25 -15.33
CA SER A 873 44.26 -25.72 -15.41
C SER A 873 43.49 -26.29 -16.60
N VAL A 874 44.13 -26.44 -17.76
CA VAL A 874 43.51 -27.08 -18.93
C VAL A 874 43.27 -28.58 -18.71
N ALA A 875 44.19 -29.30 -18.04
CA ALA A 875 43.99 -30.70 -17.69
C ALA A 875 42.85 -30.89 -16.67
N VAL A 876 42.71 -30.01 -15.68
CA VAL A 876 41.58 -30.00 -14.74
C VAL A 876 40.27 -29.69 -15.47
N ILE A 877 40.26 -28.72 -16.38
CA ILE A 877 39.07 -28.40 -17.20
C ILE A 877 38.70 -29.58 -18.12
N ILE A 878 39.67 -30.27 -18.73
CA ILE A 878 39.44 -31.47 -19.56
C ILE A 878 38.96 -32.66 -18.71
N VAL A 879 39.47 -32.84 -17.49
CA VAL A 879 39.01 -33.90 -16.56
C VAL A 879 37.60 -33.60 -16.04
N VAL A 880 37.28 -32.33 -15.77
CA VAL A 880 35.93 -31.89 -15.38
C VAL A 880 34.95 -32.01 -16.56
N HIS A 881 35.36 -31.67 -17.79
CA HIS A 881 34.54 -31.88 -18.99
C HIS A 881 34.36 -33.35 -19.37
N ARG A 882 35.39 -34.20 -19.19
CA ARG A 882 35.30 -35.64 -19.47
C ARG A 882 34.55 -36.43 -18.40
N ARG A 883 34.39 -35.89 -17.18
CA ARG A 883 33.52 -36.49 -16.13
C ARG A 883 32.04 -36.11 -16.26
N ARG A 884 31.67 -35.18 -17.15
CA ARG A 884 30.26 -34.83 -17.45
C ARG A 884 29.58 -35.73 -18.49
N SER A 885 30.16 -36.89 -18.84
CA SER A 885 29.45 -37.94 -19.58
C SER A 885 29.46 -39.23 -18.78
N LYS A 886 28.45 -39.39 -17.91
CA LYS A 886 27.83 -40.67 -17.54
C LYS A 886 26.60 -40.40 -16.68
N LYS A 887 25.41 -40.69 -17.24
CA LYS A 887 24.18 -40.92 -16.48
C LYS A 887 24.39 -42.13 -15.55
N PRO A 888 23.79 -42.10 -14.35
CA PRO A 888 22.82 -43.14 -14.03
C PRO A 888 21.61 -42.58 -13.27
N ASP A 889 20.73 -43.50 -12.92
CA ASP A 889 19.28 -43.40 -12.83
C ASP A 889 18.68 -42.78 -11.56
N VAL A 890 17.37 -42.55 -11.69
CA VAL A 890 16.36 -42.13 -10.73
C VAL A 890 16.44 -42.86 -9.39
N GLU A 891 16.38 -42.11 -8.28
CA GLU A 891 15.62 -42.52 -7.10
C GLU A 891 15.17 -41.29 -6.28
N ASN A 892 13.92 -41.35 -5.82
CA ASN A 892 13.20 -40.31 -5.10
C ASN A 892 13.74 -40.15 -3.67
N GLU A 893 14.04 -38.92 -3.24
CA GLU A 893 13.91 -38.55 -1.83
C GLU A 893 13.31 -37.15 -1.68
N THR A 894 12.15 -37.15 -1.05
CA THR A 894 11.41 -36.02 -0.51
C THR A 894 12.23 -35.29 0.56
N ALA A 895 12.49 -33.99 0.36
CA ALA A 895 12.98 -33.11 1.42
C ALA A 895 12.06 -31.89 1.50
N GLY A 896 11.24 -31.86 2.56
CA GLY A 896 10.43 -30.72 2.92
C GLY A 896 11.31 -29.53 3.28
N GLY A 897 11.11 -28.42 2.57
CA GLY A 897 11.55 -27.10 2.97
C GLY A 897 10.32 -26.20 3.01
N GLU A 898 10.09 -25.55 4.14
CA GLU A 898 8.96 -24.63 4.34
C GLU A 898 8.94 -23.54 3.26
N SER A 899 7.86 -23.50 2.48
CA SER A 899 7.60 -22.48 1.48
C SER A 899 6.84 -21.31 2.12
N SER A 900 7.42 -20.11 2.12
CA SER A 900 6.74 -18.90 2.58
C SER A 900 5.98 -18.24 1.43
N PHE A 901 4.65 -18.18 1.55
CA PHE A 901 3.74 -17.53 0.61
C PHE A 901 2.92 -16.46 1.33
N SER A 902 3.04 -15.20 0.94
CA SER A 902 2.32 -14.09 1.58
C SER A 902 2.03 -12.98 0.59
N ILE A 903 0.75 -12.84 0.24
CA ILE A 903 0.19 -11.77 -0.62
C ILE A 903 -0.76 -10.97 0.26
N TRP A 904 -0.61 -9.65 0.30
CA TRP A 904 -1.41 -8.76 1.13
C TRP A 904 -2.11 -7.70 0.27
N ASN A 905 -3.41 -7.51 0.51
CA ASN A 905 -4.32 -6.56 -0.17
C ASN A 905 -4.72 -6.89 -1.61
N PHE A 906 -4.60 -8.15 -1.97
CA PHE A 906 -5.38 -8.81 -3.02
C PHE A 906 -6.14 -9.95 -2.34
N ASP A 907 -7.20 -10.48 -2.93
CA ASP A 907 -8.14 -11.47 -2.35
C ASP A 907 -7.56 -12.83 -1.85
N GLY A 908 -6.25 -12.92 -1.61
CA GLY A 908 -5.56 -14.12 -1.14
C GLY A 908 -5.44 -15.22 -2.19
N ARG A 909 -5.86 -15.00 -3.45
CA ARG A 909 -5.97 -16.06 -4.48
C ARG A 909 -4.95 -16.02 -5.62
N LEU A 910 -3.93 -15.16 -5.61
CA LEU A 910 -2.88 -15.27 -6.64
C LEU A 910 -2.10 -16.57 -6.41
N ALA A 911 -2.03 -17.47 -7.39
CA ALA A 911 -1.13 -18.62 -7.32
C ALA A 911 0.12 -18.36 -8.17
N PHE A 912 1.29 -18.86 -7.73
CA PHE A 912 2.52 -18.86 -8.54
C PHE A 912 2.30 -19.39 -9.97
N LYS A 913 1.37 -20.34 -10.13
CA LYS A 913 1.00 -20.91 -11.44
C LYS A 913 0.38 -19.88 -12.38
N ASP A 914 -0.39 -18.91 -11.87
CA ASP A 914 -1.05 -17.89 -12.68
C ASP A 914 -0.04 -16.88 -13.24
N LEU A 915 0.99 -16.53 -12.47
CA LEU A 915 2.08 -15.65 -12.92
C LEU A 915 2.94 -16.31 -14.01
N VAL A 916 3.25 -17.60 -13.85
CA VAL A 916 3.98 -18.39 -14.86
C VAL A 916 3.15 -18.51 -16.13
N ALA A 917 1.84 -18.77 -16.02
CA ALA A 917 0.94 -18.85 -17.17
C ALA A 917 0.78 -17.50 -17.88
N ALA A 918 0.55 -16.41 -17.14
CA ALA A 918 0.34 -15.06 -17.66
C ALA A 918 1.57 -14.47 -18.37
N THR A 919 2.75 -15.00 -18.09
CA THR A 919 4.01 -14.59 -18.72
C THR A 919 4.53 -15.61 -19.74
N GLU A 920 3.76 -16.64 -20.08
CA GLU A 920 4.18 -17.79 -20.90
C GLU A 920 5.53 -18.37 -20.47
N ASN A 921 5.66 -18.64 -19.17
CA ASN A 921 6.90 -19.06 -18.54
C ASN A 921 8.03 -18.01 -18.65
N PHE A 922 7.68 -16.74 -18.43
CA PHE A 922 8.59 -15.58 -18.47
C PHE A 922 9.30 -15.41 -19.82
N ASP A 923 8.53 -15.53 -20.90
CA ASP A 923 9.00 -15.27 -22.27
C ASP A 923 9.51 -13.82 -22.43
N GLU A 924 10.55 -13.64 -23.23
CA GLU A 924 11.20 -12.33 -23.41
C GLU A 924 10.26 -11.27 -23.99
N LYS A 925 9.21 -11.66 -24.72
CA LYS A 925 8.25 -10.73 -25.32
C LYS A 925 7.43 -9.92 -24.30
N TYR A 926 7.35 -10.40 -23.06
CA TYR A 926 6.64 -9.70 -21.97
C TYR A 926 7.52 -8.77 -21.16
N ILE A 927 8.82 -8.69 -21.47
CA ILE A 927 9.76 -7.87 -20.72
C ILE A 927 9.51 -6.39 -21.04
N ILE A 928 9.18 -5.63 -20.00
CA ILE A 928 8.97 -4.18 -20.04
C ILE A 928 10.15 -3.40 -19.46
N GLY A 929 11.06 -4.09 -18.76
CA GLY A 929 12.29 -3.51 -18.23
C GLY A 929 13.32 -4.57 -17.92
N ARG A 930 14.59 -4.29 -18.21
CA ARG A 930 15.74 -5.11 -17.80
C ARG A 930 16.66 -4.28 -16.91
N GLY A 931 16.90 -4.76 -15.69
CA GLY A 931 17.81 -4.12 -14.74
C GLY A 931 18.90 -5.07 -14.27
N GLY A 932 19.84 -4.56 -13.48
CA GLY A 932 20.96 -5.36 -12.93
C GLY A 932 20.52 -6.50 -12.00
N GLN A 933 19.31 -6.42 -11.44
CA GLN A 933 18.78 -7.37 -10.47
C GLN A 933 17.80 -8.39 -11.10
N GLY A 934 17.31 -8.16 -12.33
CA GLY A 934 16.22 -8.97 -12.88
C GLY A 934 15.54 -8.40 -14.11
N CYS A 935 14.57 -9.14 -14.61
CA CYS A 935 13.67 -8.71 -15.67
C CYS A 935 12.29 -8.41 -15.09
N VAL A 936 11.69 -7.30 -15.52
CA VAL A 936 10.31 -6.93 -15.18
C VAL A 936 9.41 -7.32 -16.34
N TYR A 937 8.42 -8.14 -16.05
CA TYR A 937 7.46 -8.67 -17.01
C TYR A 937 6.12 -8.01 -16.82
N ARG A 938 5.46 -7.66 -17.91
CA ARG A 938 4.05 -7.30 -17.89
C ARG A 938 3.23 -8.59 -17.88
N ALA A 939 2.57 -8.88 -16.76
CA ALA A 939 1.68 -10.03 -16.64
C ALA A 939 0.23 -9.57 -16.66
N LEU A 940 -0.57 -10.19 -17.53
CA LEU A 940 -2.02 -10.03 -17.54
C LEU A 940 -2.63 -11.20 -16.78
N LEU A 941 -3.14 -10.94 -15.58
CA LEU A 941 -3.69 -11.98 -14.72
C LEU A 941 -5.05 -12.49 -15.24
N PRO A 942 -5.52 -13.68 -14.81
CA PRO A 942 -6.78 -14.27 -15.27
C PRO A 942 -8.00 -13.36 -15.08
N LYS A 943 -8.04 -12.62 -13.97
CA LYS A 943 -9.09 -11.64 -13.63
C LYS A 943 -8.93 -10.30 -14.34
N GLY A 944 -7.75 -10.07 -14.89
CA GLY A 944 -7.54 -8.99 -15.81
C GLY A 944 -6.83 -7.77 -15.33
N GLU A 945 -6.37 -7.77 -14.08
CA GLU A 945 -5.36 -6.82 -13.68
C GLU A 945 -4.08 -7.02 -14.51
N ILE A 946 -3.49 -5.90 -14.91
CA ILE A 946 -2.15 -5.87 -15.45
C ILE A 946 -1.25 -5.56 -14.28
N VAL A 947 -0.33 -6.47 -14.00
CA VAL A 947 0.68 -6.29 -12.96
C VAL A 947 2.07 -6.31 -13.57
N ALA A 948 2.98 -5.57 -12.95
CA ALA A 948 4.39 -5.68 -13.24
C ALA A 948 4.99 -6.75 -12.32
N VAL A 949 5.62 -7.76 -12.91
CA VAL A 949 6.23 -8.90 -12.18
C VAL A 949 7.74 -8.81 -12.34
N LYS A 950 8.44 -8.40 -11.28
CA LYS A 950 9.91 -8.40 -11.25
C LYS A 950 10.38 -9.79 -10.86
N ARG A 951 11.12 -10.45 -11.77
CA ARG A 951 11.79 -11.74 -11.54
C ARG A 951 13.29 -11.50 -11.42
N LEU A 952 13.89 -11.96 -10.32
CA LEU A 952 15.33 -11.83 -10.11
C LEU A 952 16.14 -12.85 -10.94
N HIS A 953 17.34 -12.48 -11.39
CA HIS A 953 18.22 -13.34 -12.18
C HIS A 953 18.72 -14.55 -11.37
N ARG A 954 18.80 -15.73 -12.01
CA ARG A 954 19.52 -16.90 -11.50
C ARG A 954 20.96 -16.89 -12.01
N SER A 955 21.94 -17.14 -11.13
CA SER A 955 23.33 -17.32 -11.56
C SER A 955 23.50 -18.63 -12.34
N SER A 956 24.60 -18.75 -13.10
CA SER A 956 24.91 -19.90 -13.95
C SER A 956 25.09 -21.25 -13.22
N ASP A 957 25.13 -21.24 -11.88
CA ASP A 957 25.25 -22.44 -11.02
C ASP A 957 23.95 -22.81 -10.29
N ASP A 958 22.79 -22.39 -10.81
CA ASP A 958 21.44 -22.74 -10.30
C ASP A 958 21.15 -22.28 -8.85
N SER A 959 21.94 -21.32 -8.33
CA SER A 959 21.76 -20.69 -7.01
C SER A 959 21.74 -19.15 -7.10
N PHE A 960 20.96 -18.48 -6.24
CA PHE A 960 20.94 -17.01 -6.14
C PHE A 960 22.16 -16.49 -5.36
N SER A 961 22.73 -15.36 -5.80
CA SER A 961 23.77 -14.69 -5.01
C SER A 961 23.17 -14.09 -3.73
N ASP A 962 23.98 -13.92 -2.69
CA ASP A 962 23.54 -13.28 -1.45
C ASP A 962 23.11 -11.81 -1.66
N LEU A 963 23.60 -11.16 -2.72
CA LEU A 963 23.19 -9.81 -3.13
C LEU A 963 21.75 -9.80 -3.66
N ASP A 964 21.37 -10.77 -4.49
CA ASP A 964 20.02 -10.86 -5.05
C ASP A 964 18.97 -11.15 -3.96
N LYS A 965 19.31 -12.00 -2.99
CA LYS A 965 18.45 -12.28 -1.83
C LYS A 965 18.27 -11.06 -0.93
N LYS A 966 19.34 -10.33 -0.64
CA LYS A 966 19.28 -9.09 0.17
C LYS A 966 18.47 -7.99 -0.52
N SER A 967 18.60 -7.85 -1.83
CA SER A 967 17.81 -6.91 -2.63
C SER A 967 16.31 -7.25 -2.58
N PHE A 968 15.96 -8.53 -2.72
CA PHE A 968 14.58 -9.01 -2.61
C PHE A 968 13.97 -8.75 -1.24
N GLU A 969 14.69 -9.06 -0.15
CA GLU A 969 14.23 -8.80 1.21
C GLU A 969 14.09 -7.32 1.53
N SER A 970 15.01 -6.47 1.04
CA SER A 970 14.97 -5.03 1.26
C SER A 970 13.75 -4.39 0.59
N GLU A 971 13.45 -4.82 -0.63
CA GLU A 971 12.31 -4.34 -1.40
C GLU A 971 10.98 -4.74 -0.75
N ILE A 972 10.84 -5.99 -0.29
CA ILE A 972 9.67 -6.45 0.46
C ILE A 972 9.49 -5.66 1.75
N ARG A 973 10.57 -5.51 2.54
CA ARG A 973 10.51 -4.80 3.83
C ARG A 973 10.13 -3.34 3.67
N ALA A 974 10.70 -2.65 2.67
CA ALA A 974 10.35 -1.25 2.41
C ALA A 974 8.90 -1.12 1.95
N LEU A 975 8.44 -1.97 1.03
CA LEU A 975 7.13 -1.81 0.39
C LEU A 975 5.95 -2.37 1.19
N THR A 976 6.19 -3.22 2.18
CA THR A 976 5.13 -3.71 3.09
C THR A 976 4.69 -2.66 4.12
N GLU A 977 5.54 -1.68 4.43
CA GLU A 977 5.32 -0.68 5.47
C GLU A 977 4.91 0.71 4.93
N ILE A 978 4.95 0.93 3.61
CA ILE A 978 4.70 2.23 2.97
C ILE A 978 3.42 2.27 2.14
N ARG A 979 2.66 3.37 2.24
CA ARG A 979 1.54 3.67 1.36
C ARG A 979 1.52 5.18 1.05
N HIS A 980 1.85 5.54 -0.19
CA HIS A 980 1.88 6.94 -0.63
C HIS A 980 1.57 7.00 -2.14
N ARG A 981 0.81 8.02 -2.59
CA ARG A 981 0.37 8.14 -4.00
C ARG A 981 1.51 8.29 -5.02
N ASN A 982 2.64 8.86 -4.59
CA ASN A 982 3.84 9.02 -5.42
C ASN A 982 4.86 7.88 -5.26
N ILE A 983 4.44 6.72 -4.74
CA ILE A 983 5.23 5.49 -4.64
C ILE A 983 4.48 4.37 -5.36
N VAL A 984 5.19 3.51 -6.08
CA VAL A 984 4.57 2.38 -6.78
C VAL A 984 3.87 1.45 -5.78
N LYS A 985 2.63 1.05 -6.09
CA LYS A 985 1.85 0.18 -5.22
C LYS A 985 2.36 -1.27 -5.33
N PHE A 986 2.61 -1.88 -4.18
CA PHE A 986 3.09 -3.25 -4.06
C PHE A 986 1.93 -4.19 -3.68
N TYR A 987 1.77 -5.29 -4.43
CA TYR A 987 0.69 -6.26 -4.23
C TYR A 987 1.15 -7.51 -3.46
N GLY A 988 2.42 -7.90 -3.55
CA GLY A 988 2.95 -9.03 -2.80
C GLY A 988 4.19 -9.67 -3.42
N PHE A 989 4.62 -10.77 -2.82
CA PHE A 989 5.82 -11.50 -3.24
C PHE A 989 5.62 -13.02 -3.16
N CYS A 990 6.46 -13.77 -3.87
CA CYS A 990 6.47 -15.23 -3.84
C CYS A 990 7.91 -15.76 -3.91
N SER A 991 8.22 -16.77 -3.08
CA SER A 991 9.44 -17.56 -3.14
C SER A 991 9.10 -19.04 -3.23
N MET A 992 9.20 -19.64 -4.43
CA MET A 992 8.85 -21.05 -4.63
C MET A 992 9.80 -21.73 -5.62
N ASN A 993 10.25 -22.95 -5.29
CA ASN A 993 11.20 -23.75 -6.09
C ASN A 993 12.49 -22.98 -6.47
N GLY A 994 12.99 -22.14 -5.56
CA GLY A 994 14.18 -21.32 -5.81
C GLY A 994 13.99 -20.27 -6.91
N ASN A 995 12.77 -19.70 -7.05
CA ASN A 995 12.52 -18.50 -7.83
C ASN A 995 11.90 -17.42 -6.92
N MET A 996 12.32 -16.16 -7.07
CA MET A 996 11.88 -15.01 -6.27
C MET A 996 11.18 -13.97 -7.17
N PHE A 997 9.96 -13.59 -6.80
CA PHE A 997 9.12 -12.67 -7.57
C PHE A 997 8.51 -11.58 -6.70
N LEU A 998 8.46 -10.37 -7.25
CA LEU A 998 7.79 -9.21 -6.67
C LEU A 998 6.69 -8.75 -7.63
N VAL A 999 5.50 -8.50 -7.11
CA VAL A 999 4.31 -8.12 -7.89
C VAL A 999 3.92 -6.69 -7.54
N TYR A 1000 3.90 -5.82 -8.54
CA TYR A 1000 3.57 -4.40 -8.42
C TYR A 1000 2.43 -4.02 -9.33
N ASP A 1001 1.89 -2.84 -9.05
CA ASP A 1001 1.06 -2.10 -9.98
C ASP A 1001 1.83 -1.76 -11.27
N PHE A 1002 1.17 -1.93 -12.40
CA PHE A 1002 1.74 -1.62 -13.71
C PHE A 1002 1.49 -0.15 -14.05
N VAL A 1003 2.57 0.62 -14.21
CA VAL A 1003 2.52 2.07 -14.48
C VAL A 1003 2.72 2.34 -15.98
N GLU A 1004 1.76 2.98 -16.64
CA GLU A 1004 1.59 2.78 -18.09
C GLU A 1004 2.54 3.57 -19.00
N LYS A 1005 2.97 4.78 -18.63
CA LYS A 1005 3.94 5.54 -19.44
C LYS A 1005 5.39 5.10 -19.20
N GLY A 1006 5.59 4.14 -18.29
CA GLY A 1006 6.92 3.64 -17.96
C GLY A 1006 7.78 4.72 -17.32
N SER A 1007 9.09 4.67 -17.55
CA SER A 1007 10.06 5.55 -16.88
C SER A 1007 10.01 7.00 -17.34
N LEU A 1008 10.28 7.93 -16.43
CA LEU A 1008 10.48 9.35 -16.72
C LEU A 1008 11.59 9.55 -17.77
N GLY A 1009 12.64 8.73 -17.75
CA GLY A 1009 13.72 8.79 -18.73
C GLY A 1009 13.25 8.53 -20.17
N SER A 1010 12.42 7.50 -20.37
CA SER A 1010 11.84 7.22 -21.70
C SER A 1010 10.93 8.34 -22.20
N VAL A 1011 10.19 8.99 -21.29
CA VAL A 1011 9.27 10.08 -21.65
C VAL A 1011 10.05 11.38 -21.90
N LEU A 1012 10.97 11.77 -21.02
CA LEU A 1012 11.71 13.03 -21.07
C LEU A 1012 12.66 13.12 -22.28
N TYR A 1013 13.32 12.01 -22.62
CA TYR A 1013 14.24 11.94 -23.76
C TYR A 1013 13.60 11.46 -25.06
N GLY A 1014 12.43 10.81 -24.98
CA GLY A 1014 11.68 10.35 -26.14
C GLY A 1014 10.94 11.47 -26.87
N GLU A 1015 10.18 11.10 -27.90
CA GLU A 1015 9.37 12.05 -28.67
C GLU A 1015 8.27 12.73 -27.82
N GLU A 1016 7.81 12.06 -26.77
CA GLU A 1016 6.86 12.62 -25.78
C GLU A 1016 7.48 13.70 -24.87
N GLY A 1017 8.79 13.94 -24.89
CA GLY A 1017 9.43 14.93 -24.02
C GLY A 1017 8.98 16.37 -24.29
N ARG A 1018 8.44 16.63 -25.50
CA ARG A 1018 7.79 17.90 -25.88
C ARG A 1018 6.38 18.05 -25.25
N ASN A 1019 5.76 16.95 -24.86
CA ASN A 1019 4.44 16.93 -24.21
C ASN A 1019 4.55 17.15 -22.69
N LEU A 1020 5.76 17.05 -22.11
CA LEU A 1020 6.04 17.47 -20.73
C LEU A 1020 6.23 18.98 -20.68
N ASP A 1021 5.13 19.74 -20.65
CA ASP A 1021 5.18 21.18 -20.48
C ASP A 1021 5.74 21.59 -19.09
N TRP A 1022 6.00 22.88 -18.89
CA TRP A 1022 6.60 23.37 -17.64
C TRP A 1022 5.74 23.05 -16.41
N VAL A 1023 4.41 23.06 -16.54
CA VAL A 1023 3.48 22.74 -15.44
C VAL A 1023 3.61 21.28 -15.04
N THR A 1024 3.65 20.37 -16.03
CA THR A 1024 3.82 18.94 -15.81
C THR A 1024 5.19 18.62 -15.22
N ARG A 1025 6.25 19.29 -15.67
CA ARG A 1025 7.61 19.17 -15.10
C ARG A 1025 7.65 19.58 -13.64
N LEU A 1026 7.01 20.69 -13.28
CA LEU A 1026 6.87 21.13 -11.89
C LEU A 1026 6.05 20.15 -11.05
N LYS A 1027 4.95 19.60 -11.60
CA LYS A 1027 4.14 18.55 -10.95
C LYS A 1027 4.98 17.31 -10.63
N ILE A 1028 5.81 16.86 -11.57
CA ILE A 1028 6.72 15.72 -11.38
C ILE A 1028 7.74 16.01 -10.26
N ILE A 1029 8.38 17.18 -10.28
CA ILE A 1029 9.37 17.54 -9.25
C ILE A 1029 8.73 17.61 -7.86
N LYS A 1030 7.53 18.19 -7.74
CA LYS A 1030 6.80 18.27 -6.47
C LYS A 1030 6.39 16.90 -5.95
N GLY A 1031 5.80 16.05 -6.80
CA GLY A 1031 5.42 14.68 -6.41
C GLY A 1031 6.61 13.84 -5.94
N LEU A 1032 7.79 14.02 -6.56
CA LEU A 1032 9.03 13.39 -6.09
C LEU A 1032 9.49 13.94 -4.73
N ALA A 1033 9.38 15.26 -4.51
CA ALA A 1033 9.72 15.85 -3.22
C ALA A 1033 8.84 15.31 -2.09
N TYR A 1034 7.54 15.12 -2.35
CA TYR A 1034 6.58 14.56 -1.39
C TYR A 1034 6.87 13.10 -1.08
N ALA A 1035 7.11 12.27 -2.11
CA ALA A 1035 7.47 10.86 -1.93
C ALA A 1035 8.70 10.69 -1.04
N LEU A 1036 9.75 11.48 -1.28
CA LEU A 1036 10.98 11.40 -0.52
C LEU A 1036 10.84 12.00 0.89
N SER A 1037 10.05 13.06 1.05
CA SER A 1037 9.73 13.62 2.38
C SER A 1037 9.06 12.55 3.26
N TYR A 1038 8.04 11.88 2.73
CA TYR A 1038 7.35 10.78 3.40
C TYR A 1038 8.29 9.62 3.77
N LEU A 1039 9.14 9.17 2.83
CA LEU A 1039 10.11 8.10 3.09
C LEU A 1039 11.12 8.46 4.18
N HIS A 1040 11.58 9.71 4.23
CA HIS A 1040 12.64 10.14 5.15
C HIS A 1040 12.13 10.55 6.52
N HIS A 1041 10.91 11.08 6.60
CA HIS A 1041 10.42 11.77 7.81
C HIS A 1041 9.18 11.13 8.42
N ASP A 1042 8.34 10.44 7.63
CA ASP A 1042 7.08 9.86 8.10
C ASP A 1042 7.17 8.33 8.28
N CYS A 1043 8.08 7.66 7.56
CA CYS A 1043 8.36 6.23 7.74
C CYS A 1043 9.29 5.98 8.95
N THR A 1044 9.03 4.93 9.73
CA THR A 1044 9.89 4.52 10.86
C THR A 1044 10.25 3.03 10.77
N PRO A 1045 11.54 2.68 10.61
CA PRO A 1045 12.68 3.57 10.42
C PRO A 1045 12.61 4.35 9.10
N ALA A 1046 13.32 5.48 9.01
CA ALA A 1046 13.41 6.25 7.77
C ALA A 1046 13.95 5.38 6.63
N ILE A 1047 13.34 5.48 5.45
CA ILE A 1047 13.69 4.67 4.28
C ILE A 1047 14.47 5.55 3.32
N VAL A 1048 15.73 5.20 3.04
CA VAL A 1048 16.55 5.87 2.01
C VAL A 1048 16.52 5.02 0.76
N HIS A 1049 16.01 5.57 -0.34
CA HIS A 1049 15.84 4.86 -1.61
C HIS A 1049 17.18 4.51 -2.27
N ARG A 1050 18.17 5.42 -2.21
CA ARG A 1050 19.54 5.32 -2.75
C ARG A 1050 19.68 5.28 -4.28
N ASP A 1051 18.62 4.94 -5.01
CA ASP A 1051 18.62 4.93 -6.48
C ASP A 1051 17.51 5.80 -7.10
N ILE A 1052 17.44 7.06 -6.68
CA ILE A 1052 16.53 8.03 -7.31
C ILE A 1052 17.14 8.49 -8.63
N SER A 1053 16.50 8.10 -9.73
CA SER A 1053 16.92 8.46 -11.08
C SER A 1053 15.73 8.49 -12.02
N ARG A 1054 15.91 9.05 -13.22
CA ARG A 1054 14.88 9.09 -14.27
C ARG A 1054 14.32 7.71 -14.66
N ASN A 1055 15.07 6.62 -14.43
CA ASN A 1055 14.65 5.28 -14.83
C ASN A 1055 13.76 4.62 -13.75
N ASN A 1056 13.93 5.04 -12.49
CA ASN A 1056 13.21 4.49 -11.34
C ASN A 1056 12.02 5.36 -10.91
N VAL A 1057 11.82 6.49 -11.57
CA VAL A 1057 10.58 7.28 -11.49
C VAL A 1057 9.69 6.86 -12.65
N LEU A 1058 8.56 6.23 -12.35
CA LEU A 1058 7.55 5.87 -13.34
C LEU A 1058 6.49 6.97 -13.43
N LEU A 1059 5.89 7.13 -14.60
CA LEU A 1059 4.81 8.08 -14.84
C LEU A 1059 3.54 7.32 -15.18
N ASP A 1060 2.47 7.54 -14.44
CA ASP A 1060 1.16 7.01 -14.82
C ASP A 1060 0.56 7.83 -15.98
N SER A 1061 -0.62 7.44 -16.43
CA SER A 1061 -1.32 8.12 -17.52
C SER A 1061 -1.51 9.63 -17.30
N ALA A 1062 -1.57 10.10 -16.05
CA ALA A 1062 -1.74 11.51 -15.67
C ALA A 1062 -0.42 12.22 -15.36
N TYR A 1063 0.73 11.63 -15.74
CA TYR A 1063 2.08 12.13 -15.46
C TYR A 1063 2.36 12.33 -13.96
N VAL A 1064 1.64 11.61 -13.08
CA VAL A 1064 1.96 11.60 -11.65
C VAL A 1064 3.19 10.72 -11.46
N PRO A 1065 4.25 11.22 -10.80
CA PRO A 1065 5.45 10.43 -10.57
C PRO A 1065 5.20 9.38 -9.50
N ARG A 1066 5.65 8.16 -9.77
CA ARG A 1066 5.68 7.03 -8.82
C ARG A 1066 7.10 6.53 -8.69
N VAL A 1067 7.70 6.73 -7.52
CA VAL A 1067 9.00 6.17 -7.18
C VAL A 1067 8.89 4.64 -7.13
N SER A 1068 9.81 3.96 -7.79
CA SER A 1068 9.83 2.51 -7.97
C SER A 1068 11.24 1.95 -7.81
N ASP A 1069 11.35 0.62 -7.77
CA ASP A 1069 12.62 -0.11 -7.60
C ASP A 1069 13.30 0.13 -6.24
N PHE A 1070 12.67 -0.41 -5.20
CA PHE A 1070 13.18 -0.36 -3.82
C PHE A 1070 14.22 -1.47 -3.54
N GLY A 1071 14.73 -2.16 -4.58
CA GLY A 1071 15.75 -3.20 -4.44
C GLY A 1071 17.06 -2.69 -3.85
N THR A 1072 17.34 -1.40 -4.03
CA THR A 1072 18.45 -0.71 -3.36
C THR A 1072 17.99 0.11 -2.17
N ALA A 1073 16.70 0.16 -1.83
CA ALA A 1073 16.24 0.91 -0.68
C ALA A 1073 16.79 0.33 0.62
N ARG A 1074 16.96 1.20 1.60
CA ARG A 1074 17.44 0.83 2.91
C ARG A 1074 16.60 1.47 3.97
N LEU A 1075 15.99 0.63 4.79
CA LEU A 1075 15.48 1.05 6.07
C LEU A 1075 16.70 1.42 6.90
N LEU A 1076 16.81 2.67 7.34
CA LEU A 1076 17.82 3.11 8.30
C LEU A 1076 17.49 2.54 9.67
N LYS A 1077 17.46 1.22 9.69
CA LYS A 1077 17.24 0.45 10.88
C LYS A 1077 18.40 0.77 11.76
N PRO A 1078 18.06 0.99 13.02
CA PRO A 1078 18.94 0.76 14.10
C PRO A 1078 20.19 -0.07 13.85
N SER A 1079 20.07 -1.37 13.98
CA SER A 1079 21.18 -2.31 13.90
C SER A 1079 21.77 -2.51 12.51
N GLU A 1080 21.54 -1.63 11.51
CA GLU A 1080 22.07 -1.79 10.13
C GLU A 1080 23.08 -0.71 9.69
N SER A 1081 24.33 -1.13 9.44
CA SER A 1081 25.47 -0.24 9.23
C SER A 1081 25.17 0.85 8.21
N ILE A 1082 25.19 2.15 8.52
CA ILE A 1082 24.95 3.23 7.54
C ILE A 1082 25.91 3.22 6.31
N TRP A 1083 26.83 2.27 6.19
CA TRP A 1083 27.66 2.06 5.00
C TRP A 1083 27.17 0.94 4.12
N THR A 1084 27.39 1.10 2.84
CA THR A 1084 26.94 0.16 1.81
C THR A 1084 27.87 0.25 0.62
N ALA A 1085 27.98 -0.82 -0.17
CA ALA A 1085 28.52 -0.69 -1.51
C ALA A 1085 27.78 0.45 -2.25
N PRO A 1086 28.47 1.32 -3.02
CA PRO A 1086 27.83 2.38 -3.79
C PRO A 1086 26.82 1.74 -4.75
N VAL A 1087 25.54 1.98 -4.48
CA VAL A 1087 24.42 1.50 -5.29
C VAL A 1087 23.62 2.73 -5.71
N GLY A 1088 23.20 2.76 -6.97
CA GLY A 1088 22.51 3.90 -7.55
C GLY A 1088 22.91 4.13 -9.01
N ALA A 1089 22.09 4.88 -9.74
CA ALA A 1089 22.32 5.22 -11.13
C ALA A 1089 23.51 6.18 -11.30
N PHE A 1090 24.43 5.83 -12.20
CA PHE A 1090 25.58 6.65 -12.54
C PHE A 1090 25.14 8.07 -12.96
N GLY A 1091 25.70 9.10 -12.32
CA GLY A 1091 25.33 10.51 -12.53
C GLY A 1091 24.38 11.09 -11.48
N TYR A 1092 23.71 10.26 -10.67
CA TYR A 1092 22.77 10.68 -9.61
C TYR A 1092 23.26 10.32 -8.20
N ILE A 1093 24.31 9.51 -8.10
CA ILE A 1093 24.87 9.06 -6.82
C ILE A 1093 25.47 10.28 -6.10
N ALA A 1094 25.04 10.51 -4.86
CA ALA A 1094 25.60 11.55 -4.02
C ALA A 1094 27.11 11.35 -3.82
N PRO A 1095 27.92 12.41 -3.80
CA PRO A 1095 29.37 12.30 -3.59
C PRO A 1095 29.72 11.45 -2.37
N GLU A 1096 29.04 11.66 -1.25
CA GLU A 1096 29.30 10.90 -0.03
C GLU A 1096 28.85 9.42 -0.08
N LEU A 1097 27.96 9.05 -1.01
CA LEU A 1097 27.62 7.65 -1.26
C LEU A 1097 28.60 7.01 -2.26
N ALA A 1098 29.10 7.79 -3.22
CA ALA A 1098 30.01 7.35 -4.27
C ALA A 1098 31.47 7.19 -3.79
N THR A 1099 32.00 8.16 -3.04
CA THR A 1099 33.38 8.17 -2.56
C THR A 1099 33.51 7.51 -1.20
N ASN A 1100 32.48 7.74 -0.39
CA ASN A 1100 32.51 7.54 1.03
C ASN A 1100 31.62 6.36 1.43
N MET A 1101 30.73 5.82 0.57
CA MET A 1101 29.83 4.69 0.88
C MET A 1101 28.76 4.99 1.94
N LYS A 1102 28.60 6.25 2.35
CA LYS A 1102 27.69 6.67 3.43
C LYS A 1102 26.26 6.75 2.95
N VAL A 1103 25.35 6.11 3.67
CA VAL A 1103 23.91 6.24 3.46
C VAL A 1103 23.34 7.21 4.48
N SER A 1104 22.65 8.22 4.00
CA SER A 1104 21.77 9.07 4.79
C SER A 1104 20.60 9.52 3.92
N PRO A 1105 19.54 10.09 4.50
CA PRO A 1105 18.47 10.71 3.72
C PRO A 1105 18.99 11.81 2.76
N LYS A 1106 20.15 12.41 3.06
CA LYS A 1106 20.79 13.43 2.20
C LYS A 1106 21.29 12.87 0.87
N CYS A 1107 21.46 11.56 0.73
CA CYS A 1107 21.85 10.95 -0.53
C CYS A 1107 20.71 11.06 -1.55
N ASP A 1108 19.49 10.73 -1.14
CA ASP A 1108 18.29 10.91 -1.95
C ASP A 1108 18.00 12.39 -2.23
N VAL A 1109 18.30 13.30 -1.27
CA VAL A 1109 18.19 14.76 -1.49
C VAL A 1109 19.09 15.20 -2.65
N PHE A 1110 20.32 14.70 -2.73
CA PHE A 1110 21.22 15.01 -3.85
C PHE A 1110 20.69 14.46 -5.17
N SER A 1111 20.32 13.18 -5.19
CA SER A 1111 19.74 12.54 -6.37
C SER A 1111 18.48 13.26 -6.86
N PHE A 1112 17.65 13.75 -5.93
CA PHE A 1112 16.51 14.62 -6.22
C PHE A 1112 16.95 15.95 -6.86
N GLY A 1113 17.97 16.62 -6.32
CA GLY A 1113 18.50 17.87 -6.89
C GLY A 1113 18.99 17.68 -8.33
N VAL A 1114 19.73 16.61 -8.61
CA VAL A 1114 20.18 16.25 -9.96
C VAL A 1114 19.00 15.95 -10.89
N LEU A 1115 18.04 15.15 -10.43
CA LEU A 1115 16.88 14.78 -11.24
C LEU A 1115 15.95 15.97 -11.51
N ALA A 1116 15.76 16.87 -10.54
CA ALA A 1116 14.97 18.09 -10.71
C ALA A 1116 15.60 19.03 -11.75
N LEU A 1117 16.93 19.19 -11.72
CA LEU A 1117 17.67 19.92 -12.75
C LEU A 1117 17.53 19.23 -14.12
N GLU A 1118 17.67 17.91 -14.18
CA GLU A 1118 17.49 17.14 -15.42
C GLU A 1118 16.09 17.35 -16.04
N VAL A 1119 15.05 17.33 -15.20
CA VAL A 1119 13.66 17.53 -15.63
C VAL A 1119 13.48 18.94 -16.21
N VAL A 1120 14.04 19.99 -15.63
CA VAL A 1120 13.87 21.36 -16.18
C VAL A 1120 14.78 21.65 -17.38
N MET A 1121 15.95 21.00 -17.45
CA MET A 1121 16.91 21.16 -18.55
C MET A 1121 16.58 20.26 -19.75
N GLY A 1122 15.79 19.19 -19.55
CA GLY A 1122 15.51 18.19 -20.59
C GLY A 1122 16.72 17.35 -21.00
N LYS A 1123 17.84 17.52 -20.29
CA LYS A 1123 19.13 16.85 -20.47
C LYS A 1123 19.81 16.70 -19.11
N HIS A 1124 20.67 15.69 -18.98
CA HIS A 1124 21.37 15.42 -17.73
C HIS A 1124 22.27 16.61 -17.34
N PRO A 1125 22.20 17.12 -16.08
CA PRO A 1125 22.85 18.37 -15.68
C PRO A 1125 24.35 18.18 -15.33
N GLY A 1126 25.05 17.23 -15.97
CA GLY A 1126 26.39 16.80 -15.53
C GLY A 1126 27.42 17.93 -15.49
N GLU A 1127 27.39 18.85 -16.46
CA GLU A 1127 28.26 20.03 -16.49
C GLU A 1127 27.93 21.03 -15.38
N VAL A 1128 26.65 21.20 -15.06
CA VAL A 1128 26.19 22.06 -13.96
C VAL A 1128 26.62 21.50 -12.61
N VAL A 1129 26.38 20.22 -12.38
CA VAL A 1129 26.71 19.53 -11.12
C VAL A 1129 28.23 19.50 -10.88
N SER A 1130 29.03 19.19 -11.92
CA SER A 1130 30.49 19.20 -11.82
C SER A 1130 31.09 20.60 -11.65
N SER A 1131 30.40 21.65 -12.10
CA SER A 1131 30.85 23.03 -11.90
C SER A 1131 30.41 23.60 -10.55
N LEU A 1132 29.32 23.09 -9.94
CA LEU A 1132 28.95 23.35 -8.55
C LEU A 1132 29.98 22.81 -7.56
N GLU A 1133 30.65 21.70 -7.88
CA GLU A 1133 31.79 21.18 -7.10
C GLU A 1133 33.00 22.12 -7.10
N ARG A 1134 33.13 22.97 -8.13
CA ARG A 1134 34.26 23.89 -8.32
C ARG A 1134 33.94 25.35 -8.01
N GLU A 1135 32.68 25.65 -7.65
CA GLU A 1135 32.16 27.01 -7.42
C GLU A 1135 32.37 28.02 -8.57
N ASP A 1136 32.52 27.55 -9.81
CA ASP A 1136 33.00 28.37 -10.95
C ASP A 1136 31.98 28.49 -12.10
N TRP A 1137 30.69 28.30 -11.80
CA TRP A 1137 29.65 28.28 -12.83
C TRP A 1137 28.76 29.52 -12.84
N ASP A 1138 28.72 30.21 -13.98
CA ASP A 1138 27.93 31.44 -14.18
C ASP A 1138 27.32 31.47 -15.59
N ALA A 1139 26.28 30.65 -15.80
CA ALA A 1139 25.50 30.62 -17.04
C ALA A 1139 24.10 31.22 -16.84
N LEU A 1140 23.51 31.74 -17.93
CA LEU A 1140 22.14 32.24 -17.93
C LEU A 1140 21.15 31.09 -17.78
N LEU A 1141 20.22 31.22 -16.83
CA LEU A 1141 19.24 30.17 -16.53
C LEU A 1141 18.47 29.73 -17.79
N VAL A 1142 18.00 30.70 -18.57
CA VAL A 1142 17.18 30.45 -19.77
C VAL A 1142 17.93 29.66 -20.86
N GLU A 1143 19.26 29.73 -20.91
CA GLU A 1143 20.06 29.01 -21.91
C GLU A 1143 20.20 27.51 -21.58
N GLU A 1144 20.09 27.15 -20.29
CA GLU A 1144 20.19 25.77 -19.83
C GLU A 1144 18.85 25.05 -19.70
N LEU A 1145 17.74 25.79 -19.67
CA LEU A 1145 16.40 25.21 -19.74
C LEU A 1145 16.19 24.42 -21.02
N ASP A 1146 15.25 23.48 -21.00
CA ASP A 1146 14.91 22.68 -22.18
C ASP A 1146 14.42 23.54 -23.34
N GLN A 1147 15.27 23.73 -24.34
CA GLN A 1147 15.03 24.57 -25.51
C GLN A 1147 13.93 24.03 -26.43
N ARG A 1148 13.41 22.81 -26.17
CA ARG A 1148 12.24 22.27 -26.87
C ARG A 1148 10.94 22.96 -26.45
N LEU A 1149 10.93 23.67 -25.31
CA LEU A 1149 9.77 24.35 -24.76
C LEU A 1149 9.90 25.87 -24.90
N PRO A 1150 8.78 26.61 -25.03
CA PRO A 1150 8.81 28.08 -25.01
C PRO A 1150 9.28 28.59 -23.63
N PRO A 1151 9.99 29.74 -23.56
CA PRO A 1151 10.45 30.29 -22.29
C PRO A 1151 9.27 30.56 -21.33
N PRO A 1152 9.36 30.18 -20.05
CA PRO A 1152 8.27 30.40 -19.10
C PRO A 1152 8.09 31.90 -18.81
N THR A 1153 6.86 32.30 -18.53
CA THR A 1153 6.48 33.70 -18.26
C THR A 1153 5.60 33.81 -17.01
N GLY A 1154 5.48 35.02 -16.46
CA GLY A 1154 4.61 35.29 -15.31
C GLY A 1154 5.01 34.52 -14.05
N SER A 1155 4.02 34.00 -13.31
CA SER A 1155 4.22 33.21 -12.09
C SER A 1155 5.00 31.91 -12.33
N LEU A 1156 4.84 31.30 -13.50
CA LEU A 1156 5.54 30.06 -13.88
C LEU A 1156 7.05 30.25 -13.95
N ALA A 1157 7.51 31.41 -14.41
CA ALA A 1157 8.94 31.75 -14.41
C ALA A 1157 9.50 31.90 -12.99
N GLN A 1158 8.71 32.45 -12.06
CA GLN A 1158 9.11 32.62 -10.65
C GLN A 1158 9.21 31.26 -9.95
N GLU A 1159 8.20 30.41 -10.15
CA GLU A 1159 8.15 29.07 -9.59
C GLU A 1159 9.27 28.18 -10.13
N LEU A 1160 9.55 28.25 -11.44
CA LEU A 1160 10.66 27.52 -12.05
C LEU A 1160 12.02 27.98 -11.50
N ALA A 1161 12.25 29.29 -11.38
CA ALA A 1161 13.49 29.82 -10.80
C ALA A 1161 13.67 29.39 -9.34
N PHE A 1162 12.57 29.32 -8.58
CA PHE A 1162 12.57 28.83 -7.20
C PHE A 1162 12.88 27.33 -7.12
N VAL A 1163 12.25 26.51 -7.97
CA VAL A 1163 12.56 25.07 -8.06
C VAL A 1163 14.01 24.84 -8.43
N VAL A 1164 14.55 25.61 -9.37
CA VAL A 1164 15.97 25.54 -9.74
C VAL A 1164 16.85 25.92 -8.55
N LYS A 1165 16.53 26.99 -7.82
CA LYS A 1165 17.24 27.35 -6.58
C LYS A 1165 17.24 26.21 -5.55
N MET A 1166 16.09 25.58 -5.30
CA MET A 1166 15.99 24.43 -4.40
C MET A 1166 16.81 23.24 -4.92
N ALA A 1167 16.72 22.93 -6.20
CA ALA A 1167 17.45 21.82 -6.81
C ALA A 1167 18.98 22.02 -6.71
N LEU A 1168 19.47 23.26 -6.88
CA LEU A 1168 20.89 23.60 -6.68
C LEU A 1168 21.33 23.44 -5.23
N GLN A 1169 20.49 23.83 -4.25
CA GLN A 1169 20.78 23.61 -2.83
C GLN A 1169 20.82 22.12 -2.48
N CYS A 1170 19.92 21.33 -3.07
CA CYS A 1170 19.89 19.87 -2.93
C CYS A 1170 21.11 19.20 -3.57
N ALA A 1171 21.56 19.68 -4.72
CA ALA A 1171 22.69 19.13 -5.47
C ALA A 1171 24.08 19.59 -4.95
N ARG A 1172 24.15 20.23 -3.77
CA ARG A 1172 25.44 20.65 -3.19
C ARG A 1172 26.32 19.44 -2.85
N PRO A 1173 27.66 19.50 -3.04
CA PRO A 1173 28.53 18.38 -2.75
C PRO A 1173 28.55 18.00 -1.25
N ASN A 1174 28.49 19.00 -0.37
CA ASN A 1174 28.46 18.77 1.08
C ASN A 1174 27.03 18.42 1.58
N PRO A 1175 26.80 17.22 2.15
CA PRO A 1175 25.47 16.81 2.62
C PRO A 1175 24.92 17.64 3.77
N ARG A 1176 25.77 18.29 4.59
CA ARG A 1176 25.32 19.18 5.68
C ARG A 1176 24.73 20.50 5.15
N SER A 1177 25.15 20.92 3.97
CA SER A 1177 24.67 22.15 3.32
C SER A 1177 23.39 21.94 2.52
N ARG A 1178 22.92 20.69 2.38
CA ARG A 1178 21.66 20.36 1.70
C ARG A 1178 20.49 20.51 2.66
N PRO A 1179 19.33 20.98 2.21
CA PRO A 1179 18.10 20.97 3.02
C PRO A 1179 17.61 19.53 3.30
N THR A 1180 16.64 19.35 4.20
CA THR A 1180 15.92 18.07 4.35
C THR A 1180 14.83 17.97 3.29
N MET A 1181 14.38 16.76 2.92
CA MET A 1181 13.25 16.65 1.99
C MET A 1181 11.95 17.19 2.59
N HIS A 1182 11.80 17.17 3.92
CA HIS A 1182 10.72 17.88 4.61
C HIS A 1182 10.76 19.40 4.35
N PHE A 1183 11.93 20.03 4.49
CA PHE A 1183 12.08 21.45 4.17
C PHE A 1183 11.82 21.73 2.68
N VAL A 1184 12.39 20.94 1.78
CA VAL A 1184 12.20 21.10 0.33
C VAL A 1184 10.72 20.97 -0.05
N SER A 1185 10.04 19.93 0.44
CA SER A 1185 8.60 19.75 0.19
C SER A 1185 7.76 20.90 0.73
N SER A 1186 8.05 21.37 1.95
CA SER A 1186 7.35 22.49 2.58
C SER A 1186 7.54 23.81 1.83
N GLU A 1187 8.76 24.11 1.37
CA GLU A 1187 9.06 25.31 0.58
C GLU A 1187 8.41 25.26 -0.82
N LEU A 1188 8.39 24.08 -1.46
CA LEU A 1188 7.71 23.88 -2.74
C LEU A 1188 6.18 23.96 -2.62
N LEU A 1189 5.63 23.74 -1.42
CA LEU A 1189 4.22 23.92 -1.06
C LEU A 1189 3.87 25.37 -0.70
N ALA A 1190 4.75 26.08 0.02
CA ALA A 1190 4.46 27.38 0.62
C ALA A 1190 4.10 28.50 -0.38
N ARG A 1191 4.43 28.34 -1.68
CA ARG A 1191 4.12 29.27 -2.80
C ARG A 1191 4.52 30.75 -2.59
N ASN A 1192 5.27 31.09 -1.55
CA ASN A 1192 5.84 32.42 -1.38
C ASN A 1192 7.15 32.53 -2.19
N SER A 1193 7.06 32.42 -3.52
CA SER A 1193 8.20 32.76 -4.39
C SER A 1193 8.33 34.29 -4.40
N PRO A 1194 9.40 34.88 -3.84
CA PRO A 1194 9.60 36.31 -3.95
C PRO A 1194 9.64 36.72 -5.43
N PRO A 1195 9.11 37.91 -5.80
CA PRO A 1195 9.17 38.38 -7.17
C PRO A 1195 10.62 38.42 -7.64
N LEU A 1196 10.88 37.91 -8.84
CA LEU A 1196 12.23 37.88 -9.39
C LEU A 1196 12.81 39.30 -9.43
N SER A 1197 14.01 39.47 -8.89
CA SER A 1197 14.71 40.76 -8.86
C SER A 1197 15.01 41.31 -10.27
N ARG A 1198 15.00 40.43 -11.29
CA ARG A 1198 15.23 40.71 -12.71
C ARG A 1198 14.43 39.75 -13.60
N PRO A 1199 14.21 40.05 -14.90
CA PRO A 1199 13.60 39.12 -15.84
C PRO A 1199 14.37 37.80 -15.93
N LEU A 1200 13.68 36.65 -16.07
CA LEU A 1200 14.30 35.31 -16.11
C LEU A 1200 15.48 35.21 -17.10
N ARG A 1201 15.38 35.87 -18.25
CA ARG A 1201 16.44 35.97 -19.28
C ARG A 1201 17.74 36.66 -18.84
N ALA A 1202 17.75 37.27 -17.66
CA ALA A 1202 18.89 38.00 -17.10
C ALA A 1202 19.32 37.43 -15.73
N ILE A 1203 18.76 36.29 -15.32
CA ILE A 1203 19.11 35.57 -14.09
C ILE A 1203 20.17 34.53 -14.44
N THR A 1204 21.28 34.56 -13.74
CA THR A 1204 22.26 33.48 -13.80
C THR A 1204 22.03 32.47 -12.68
N PHE A 1205 22.61 31.28 -12.81
CA PHE A 1205 22.60 30.31 -11.71
C PHE A 1205 23.32 30.83 -10.46
N ARG A 1206 24.31 31.72 -10.63
CA ARG A 1206 24.99 32.39 -9.51
C ARG A 1206 24.04 33.29 -8.73
N ASP A 1207 23.17 34.03 -9.40
CA ASP A 1207 22.15 34.87 -8.75
C ASP A 1207 21.20 34.06 -7.84
N LEU A 1208 20.94 32.80 -8.20
CA LEU A 1208 20.09 31.89 -7.41
C LEU A 1208 20.83 31.26 -6.21
N MET A 1209 22.17 31.28 -6.20
CA MET A 1209 23.01 30.67 -5.16
C MET A 1209 23.42 31.62 -4.02
N VAL A 1210 23.30 32.94 -4.20
CA VAL A 1210 23.62 33.93 -3.16
C VAL A 1210 22.55 33.92 -2.08
N VAL A 1211 22.94 33.59 -0.85
CA VAL A 1211 22.07 33.63 0.35
C VAL A 1211 22.11 35.04 0.94
N ALA A 1212 20.94 35.61 1.21
CA ALA A 1212 20.77 36.79 2.05
C ALA A 1212 20.67 36.38 3.52
#